data_AF-A0A098VWW9-F1
#
_entry.id   AF-A0A098VWW9-F1
#
_cell.length_a   1.000
_cell.length_b   1.000
_cell.length_c   1.000
_cell.angle_alpha   90.00
_cell.angle_beta   90.00
_cell.angle_gamma   90.00
#
_symmetry.space_group_name_H-M   'P 1'
#
loop_
_entity.id
_entity.type
_entity.pdbx_description
1 polymer ?
#
loop_
_entity_poly.entity_id
_entity_poly.type
_entity_poly.pdbx_seq_one_letter_code
_entity_poly.pdbx_strand_id
1 'polypeptide(L)'
;MHKVLERATFLFYAIASYLMTHTQNIFVATHQLPWVVVVQSEDPLEFVIKKSDESSGLYSGLHSLSKTKDLIFVGTLGNLPATLSSSNLEHIKAKLLEPPYNSIAILAPPNIVEGHEIYSTLILRPLLHYVISNAIIAKSEDEYSSWDSFVKLNALFAESIASLIKKDDIVWAIDYKLILLPNLIHNINRDAVLGYFHYAPFPSSEILRCVPQRKDIMSGLLGTTLVGFQHYSYASHFLSCCTRLLGLETFPTGVNFNDRTISVGIFPTGVNVEEIASLRDSSAVQENMKTLRDSFCTKKIIIGHERPSQINGVWHKLCSFEKFIEKYPDLAKNTILIQITSKNTLSESSKTEDKTFEFVSKINAKYGSIDHQPIHYFTHLFERENFLAALAEADVCVITSERDSTNNLAFEYVLCQKQRQSPLIISELIGNAANFTTALQGVADSIYKALTMSTKEKAFRFEQLYRNVVTCNINDWGTIFLNELQDLSAAISFTKTIHLESSLIVAEYCKAKECLLLLDYDGTLVDIQPVPSAATPTARLLSVLERLAGNEKTHIFLISGRDQQTLDEWLGHIANLGFSAEHGCFLKMPGELWVNQLEELDISWKTDILSVFEYYTERTPAQAILDYLAFSSGRPGLWVTWDDVVTLRSWQANECLNHLESLIAGKGELEILPGKKNLEVRPKLVNKGQVISRLCQMYPESDFIFCVGDDRTDEDMFKCLKKLGKHAYDSTFSCTVGAKPNSTQAKYFLRSPNEVLNVLQLLAFQPN
;
A
#
# COMPACT_ATOMS: atom_id res chain seq x y z
N MET A 1 -32.02 22.59 -22.15
CA MET A 1 -31.61 21.18 -22.32
C MET A 1 -30.73 20.96 -23.55
N HIS A 2 -31.18 21.26 -24.78
CA HIS A 2 -30.37 21.01 -26.00
C HIS A 2 -28.98 21.68 -26.01
N LYS A 3 -28.88 22.97 -25.64
CA LYS A 3 -27.60 23.70 -25.52
C LYS A 3 -26.70 23.26 -24.36
N VAL A 4 -27.27 22.59 -23.34
CA VAL A 4 -26.51 22.05 -22.20
C VAL A 4 -25.94 20.68 -22.56
N LEU A 5 -26.70 19.86 -23.29
CA LEU A 5 -26.22 18.60 -23.87
C LEU A 5 -25.13 18.82 -24.92
N GLU A 6 -25.26 19.80 -25.82
CA GLU A 6 -24.18 20.13 -26.78
C GLU A 6 -22.88 20.56 -26.09
N ARG A 7 -22.95 21.32 -24.99
CA ARG A 7 -21.77 21.81 -24.27
C ARG A 7 -21.12 20.75 -23.38
N ALA A 8 -21.90 19.90 -22.71
CA ALA A 8 -21.37 18.74 -22.00
C ALA A 8 -20.67 17.76 -22.96
N THR A 9 -21.25 17.59 -24.16
CA THR A 9 -20.63 16.83 -25.26
C THR A 9 -19.33 17.49 -25.72
N PHE A 10 -19.30 18.82 -25.86
CA PHE A 10 -18.09 19.56 -26.22
C PHE A 10 -16.97 19.45 -25.18
N LEU A 11 -17.27 19.56 -23.88
CA LEU A 11 -16.26 19.39 -22.83
C LEU A 11 -15.73 17.95 -22.83
N PHE A 12 -16.60 16.96 -22.99
CA PHE A 12 -16.19 15.56 -23.12
C PHE A 12 -15.27 15.35 -24.33
N TYR A 13 -15.60 15.90 -25.50
CA TYR A 13 -14.74 15.84 -26.68
C TYR A 13 -13.42 16.61 -26.50
N ALA A 14 -13.43 17.74 -25.79
CA ALA A 14 -12.23 18.51 -25.49
C ALA A 14 -11.29 17.71 -24.57
N ILE A 15 -11.82 17.10 -23.51
CA ILE A 15 -11.07 16.22 -22.62
C ILE A 15 -10.56 14.99 -23.39
N ALA A 16 -11.42 14.34 -24.18
CA ALA A 16 -11.02 13.17 -24.97
C ALA A 16 -9.93 13.50 -26.00
N SER A 17 -10.03 14.65 -26.67
CA SER A 17 -9.03 15.16 -27.62
C SER A 17 -7.71 15.49 -26.92
N TYR A 18 -7.75 16.15 -25.77
CA TYR A 18 -6.58 16.40 -24.92
C TYR A 18 -5.91 15.08 -24.46
N LEU A 19 -6.70 14.08 -24.06
CA LEU A 19 -6.20 12.77 -23.65
C LEU A 19 -5.69 11.91 -24.84
N MET A 20 -5.94 12.30 -26.09
CA MET A 20 -5.43 11.60 -27.27
C MET A 20 -4.01 12.05 -27.67
N THR A 21 -3.46 13.11 -27.08
CA THR A 21 -2.11 13.60 -27.40
C THR A 21 -1.00 12.90 -26.63
N HIS A 22 -1.31 12.13 -25.59
CA HIS A 22 -0.32 11.47 -24.71
C HIS A 22 -0.35 9.94 -24.85
N THR A 23 0.82 9.31 -24.79
CA THR A 23 0.99 7.84 -24.93
C THR A 23 0.61 7.06 -23.67
N GLN A 24 0.72 7.68 -22.48
CA GLN A 24 0.27 7.17 -21.19
C GLN A 24 -0.09 8.37 -20.29
N ASN A 25 -1.31 8.43 -19.78
CA ASN A 25 -1.74 9.50 -18.88
C ASN A 25 -1.53 9.10 -17.41
N ILE A 26 -1.14 10.07 -16.58
CA ILE A 26 -1.04 9.90 -15.12
C ILE A 26 -2.06 10.82 -14.46
N PHE A 27 -3.18 10.26 -14.02
CA PHE A 27 -4.22 10.97 -13.30
C PHE A 27 -3.86 11.05 -11.82
N VAL A 28 -3.58 12.25 -11.32
CA VAL A 28 -3.27 12.48 -9.90
C VAL A 28 -4.52 13.03 -9.22
N ALA A 29 -5.16 12.18 -8.41
CA ALA A 29 -6.38 12.52 -7.69
C ALA A 29 -6.07 13.04 -6.29
N THR A 30 -6.37 14.31 -6.04
CA THR A 30 -6.27 15.00 -4.75
C THR A 30 -7.64 15.55 -4.37
N HIS A 31 -7.93 15.69 -3.07
CA HIS A 31 -9.25 16.16 -2.63
C HIS A 31 -9.62 17.51 -3.28
N GLN A 32 -8.69 18.46 -3.29
CA GLN A 32 -8.79 19.71 -4.02
C GLN A 32 -7.73 19.76 -5.13
N LEU A 33 -7.95 20.56 -6.16
CA LEU A 33 -6.91 20.84 -7.15
C LEU A 33 -5.75 21.63 -6.52
N PRO A 34 -4.52 21.55 -7.10
CA PRO A 34 -3.40 22.40 -6.69
C PRO A 34 -3.59 23.88 -7.04
N TRP A 35 -4.77 24.25 -7.53
CA TRP A 35 -5.13 25.57 -8.02
C TRP A 35 -6.34 26.13 -7.27
N VAL A 36 -6.29 27.40 -6.92
CA VAL A 36 -7.40 28.15 -6.32
C VAL A 36 -7.95 29.12 -7.34
N VAL A 37 -9.25 29.01 -7.60
CA VAL A 37 -9.98 29.93 -8.49
C VAL A 37 -10.55 31.06 -7.65
N VAL A 38 -10.10 32.29 -7.92
CA VAL A 38 -10.59 33.50 -7.25
C VAL A 38 -11.43 34.29 -8.24
N VAL A 39 -12.74 34.32 -8.00
CA VAL A 39 -13.69 35.10 -8.81
C VAL A 39 -13.66 36.56 -8.36
N GLN A 40 -13.42 37.47 -9.29
CA GLN A 40 -13.36 38.92 -9.08
C GLN A 40 -14.69 39.60 -9.47
N SER A 41 -15.33 39.11 -10.53
CA SER A 41 -16.65 39.54 -10.99
C SER A 41 -17.39 38.34 -11.58
N GLU A 42 -18.71 38.26 -11.36
CA GLU A 42 -19.55 37.20 -11.94
C GLU A 42 -20.20 37.61 -13.27
N ASP A 43 -20.34 38.92 -13.52
CA ASP A 43 -20.93 39.48 -14.73
C ASP A 43 -20.29 40.84 -15.11
N PRO A 44 -19.38 40.88 -16.12
CA PRO A 44 -18.83 39.74 -16.84
C PRO A 44 -17.99 38.86 -15.90
N LEU A 45 -17.88 37.57 -16.22
CA LEU A 45 -17.07 36.63 -15.45
C LEU A 45 -15.58 37.00 -15.56
N GLU A 46 -14.99 37.45 -14.45
CA GLU A 46 -13.56 37.69 -14.30
C GLU A 46 -13.05 36.87 -13.13
N PHE A 47 -11.99 36.08 -13.36
CA PHE A 47 -11.38 35.26 -12.32
C PHE A 47 -9.88 35.09 -12.57
N VAL A 48 -9.17 34.81 -11.49
CA VAL A 48 -7.73 34.50 -11.51
C VAL A 48 -7.52 33.13 -10.90
N ILE A 49 -6.66 32.33 -11.53
CA ILE A 49 -6.22 31.05 -10.99
C ILE A 49 -4.87 31.24 -10.31
N LYS A 50 -4.77 30.85 -9.05
CA LYS A 50 -3.54 30.92 -8.25
C LYS A 50 -3.13 29.51 -7.82
N LYS A 51 -1.87 29.33 -7.43
CA LYS A 51 -1.44 28.10 -6.75
C LYS A 51 -2.08 28.01 -5.36
N SER A 52 -2.38 26.81 -4.90
CA SER A 52 -2.89 26.58 -3.56
C SER A 52 -1.78 26.68 -2.51
N ASP A 53 -2.07 27.39 -1.42
CA ASP A 53 -1.19 27.51 -0.26
C ASP A 53 -1.40 26.37 0.77
N GLU A 54 -2.47 25.58 0.65
CA GLU A 54 -3.00 24.75 1.74
C GLU A 54 -2.24 23.45 2.02
N SER A 55 -1.30 23.03 1.16
CA SER A 55 -0.37 21.93 1.47
C SER A 55 0.94 22.06 0.70
N SER A 56 1.75 23.03 1.12
CA SER A 56 2.98 23.45 0.42
C SER A 56 3.94 22.30 0.11
N GLY A 57 4.04 21.25 0.94
CA GLY A 57 4.95 20.12 0.70
C GLY A 57 4.47 19.18 -0.41
N LEU A 58 3.24 18.66 -0.29
CA LEU A 58 2.69 17.70 -1.24
C LEU A 58 2.51 18.32 -2.62
N TYR A 59 1.85 19.49 -2.71
CA TYR A 59 1.64 20.13 -4.01
C TYR A 59 2.95 20.64 -4.62
N SER A 60 3.95 21.07 -3.83
CA SER A 60 5.28 21.40 -4.37
C SER A 60 5.92 20.19 -5.05
N GLY A 61 5.85 19.01 -4.43
CA GLY A 61 6.28 17.75 -5.02
C GLY A 61 5.60 17.44 -6.34
N LEU A 62 4.26 17.49 -6.35
CA LEU A 62 3.47 17.21 -7.54
C LEU A 62 3.71 18.21 -8.66
N HIS A 63 3.87 19.50 -8.35
CA HIS A 63 4.22 20.54 -9.32
C HIS A 63 5.63 20.38 -9.89
N SER A 64 6.57 19.88 -9.09
CA SER A 64 7.90 19.61 -9.58
C SER A 64 7.89 18.41 -10.51
N LEU A 65 7.17 17.34 -10.13
CA LEU A 65 6.97 16.16 -10.96
C LEU A 65 6.28 16.50 -12.29
N SER A 66 5.30 17.42 -12.28
CA SER A 66 4.60 17.88 -13.50
C SER A 66 5.49 18.62 -14.50
N LYS A 67 6.73 18.99 -14.14
CA LYS A 67 7.71 19.54 -15.08
C LYS A 67 8.42 18.47 -15.91
N THR A 68 8.39 17.22 -15.44
CA THR A 68 9.14 16.09 -16.02
C THR A 68 8.23 14.97 -16.53
N LYS A 69 7.02 14.85 -15.99
CA LYS A 69 5.98 13.90 -16.41
C LYS A 69 4.68 14.65 -16.72
N ASP A 70 3.93 14.15 -17.71
CA ASP A 70 2.62 14.68 -18.05
C ASP A 70 1.57 14.23 -17.02
N LEU A 71 1.31 15.09 -16.03
CA LEU A 71 0.33 14.85 -14.97
C LEU A 71 -1.00 15.53 -15.30
N ILE A 72 -2.09 14.84 -15.01
CA ILE A 72 -3.46 15.37 -15.09
C ILE A 72 -4.03 15.39 -13.68
N PHE A 73 -4.23 16.58 -13.13
CA PHE A 73 -4.75 16.72 -11.77
C PHE A 73 -6.27 16.56 -11.76
N VAL A 74 -6.80 15.81 -10.79
CA VAL A 74 -8.23 15.62 -10.59
C VAL A 74 -8.57 16.00 -9.16
N GLY A 75 -9.48 16.95 -8.98
CA GLY A 75 -9.81 17.46 -7.64
C GLY A 75 -11.03 18.36 -7.62
N THR A 76 -11.56 18.65 -6.44
CA THR A 76 -12.62 19.66 -6.31
C THR A 76 -12.04 21.06 -6.50
N LEU A 77 -12.92 21.97 -6.93
CA LEU A 77 -12.68 23.40 -6.77
C LEU A 77 -13.09 23.72 -5.33
N GLY A 78 -12.23 24.45 -4.60
CA GLY A 78 -12.53 24.88 -3.23
C GLY A 78 -13.74 25.81 -3.15
N ASN A 79 -13.71 26.81 -2.28
CA ASN A 79 -14.86 27.70 -2.09
C ASN A 79 -15.09 28.62 -3.30
N LEU A 80 -15.96 28.20 -4.21
CA LEU A 80 -16.54 29.02 -5.27
C LEU A 80 -17.82 29.71 -4.79
N PRO A 81 -18.16 30.91 -5.31
CA PRO A 81 -19.45 31.53 -5.03
C PRO A 81 -20.61 30.63 -5.44
N ALA A 82 -21.56 30.40 -4.53
CA ALA A 82 -22.75 29.58 -4.79
C ALA A 82 -23.68 30.18 -5.88
N THR A 83 -23.50 31.46 -6.19
CA THR A 83 -24.24 32.24 -7.19
C THR A 83 -23.78 32.02 -8.63
N LEU A 84 -22.63 31.37 -8.85
CA LEU A 84 -22.10 31.13 -10.19
C LEU A 84 -23.07 30.32 -11.06
N SER A 85 -23.36 30.86 -12.25
CA SER A 85 -24.16 30.15 -13.26
C SER A 85 -23.43 28.90 -13.78
N SER A 86 -24.19 27.89 -14.23
CA SER A 86 -23.60 26.70 -14.85
C SER A 86 -22.71 27.03 -16.05
N SER A 87 -22.99 28.12 -16.79
CA SER A 87 -22.14 28.54 -17.91
C SER A 87 -20.78 29.06 -17.43
N ASN A 88 -20.73 29.75 -16.28
CA ASN A 88 -19.48 30.25 -15.71
C ASN A 88 -18.62 29.08 -15.20
N LEU A 89 -19.23 28.08 -14.56
CA LEU A 89 -18.54 26.88 -14.10
C LEU A 89 -17.92 26.09 -15.24
N GLU A 90 -18.63 25.92 -16.36
CA GLU A 90 -18.09 25.26 -17.55
C GLU A 90 -16.94 26.05 -18.19
N HIS A 91 -16.99 27.38 -18.17
CA HIS A 91 -15.88 28.22 -18.63
C HIS A 91 -14.63 28.05 -17.75
N ILE A 92 -14.79 28.00 -16.43
CA ILE A 92 -13.70 27.74 -15.49
C ILE A 92 -13.10 26.35 -15.72
N LYS A 93 -13.93 25.31 -15.91
CA LYS A 93 -13.47 23.95 -16.22
C LYS A 93 -12.65 23.90 -17.50
N ALA A 94 -13.15 24.50 -18.58
CA ALA A 94 -12.45 24.55 -19.86
C ALA A 94 -11.08 25.21 -19.69
N LYS A 95 -11.00 26.30 -18.91
CA LYS A 95 -9.73 26.99 -18.64
C LYS A 95 -8.73 26.14 -17.84
N LEU A 96 -9.22 25.33 -16.89
CA LEU A 96 -8.38 24.45 -16.07
C LEU A 96 -7.81 23.26 -16.85
N LEU A 97 -8.43 22.86 -17.96
CA LEU A 97 -7.89 21.80 -18.83
C LEU A 97 -6.69 22.27 -19.65
N GLU A 98 -6.58 23.57 -19.91
CA GLU A 98 -5.50 24.13 -20.71
C GLU A 98 -4.17 24.18 -19.93
N PRO A 99 -3.01 24.04 -20.61
CA PRO A 99 -1.72 24.34 -20.00
C PRO A 99 -1.67 25.77 -19.46
N PRO A 100 -1.06 26.01 -18.29
CA PRO A 100 -0.24 25.08 -17.51
C PRO A 100 -1.00 24.27 -16.44
N TYR A 101 -2.34 24.32 -16.42
CA TYR A 101 -3.12 23.79 -15.30
C TYR A 101 -3.37 22.29 -15.39
N ASN A 102 -3.65 21.78 -16.60
CA ASN A 102 -3.86 20.34 -16.89
C ASN A 102 -4.74 19.64 -15.84
N SER A 103 -5.89 20.23 -15.53
CA SER A 103 -6.71 19.91 -14.37
C SER A 103 -8.18 19.65 -14.71
N ILE A 104 -8.73 18.60 -14.12
CA ILE A 104 -10.13 18.20 -14.20
C ILE A 104 -10.79 18.52 -12.87
N ALA A 105 -11.72 19.48 -12.91
CA ALA A 105 -12.49 19.88 -11.74
C ALA A 105 -13.70 18.97 -11.50
N ILE A 106 -13.76 18.35 -10.32
CA ILE A 106 -14.92 17.62 -9.83
C ILE A 106 -15.87 18.61 -9.16
N LEU A 107 -17.08 18.73 -9.71
CA LEU A 107 -18.14 19.52 -9.09
C LEU A 107 -19.08 18.61 -8.31
N ALA A 108 -19.33 18.96 -7.06
CA ALA A 108 -20.31 18.29 -6.21
C ALA A 108 -21.24 19.34 -5.57
N PRO A 109 -22.50 18.96 -5.24
CA PRO A 109 -23.39 19.79 -4.45
C PRO A 109 -22.73 20.27 -3.14
N PRO A 110 -22.94 21.54 -2.71
CA PRO A 110 -22.29 22.09 -1.52
C PRO A 110 -22.46 21.25 -0.24
N ASN A 111 -23.64 20.65 -0.04
CA ASN A 111 -23.93 19.78 1.10
C ASN A 111 -23.09 18.48 1.10
N ILE A 112 -22.72 17.97 -0.08
CA ILE A 112 -21.85 16.80 -0.19
C ILE A 112 -20.40 17.18 0.13
N VAL A 113 -19.94 18.33 -0.38
CA VAL A 113 -18.60 18.84 -0.07
C VAL A 113 -18.45 19.14 1.43
N GLU A 114 -19.44 19.80 2.01
CA GLU A 114 -19.48 20.12 3.44
C GLU A 114 -19.50 18.85 4.31
N GLY A 115 -20.39 17.89 4.00
CA GLY A 115 -20.46 16.62 4.75
C GLY A 115 -19.18 15.79 4.64
N HIS A 116 -18.54 15.77 3.47
CA HIS A 116 -17.23 15.14 3.29
C HIS A 116 -16.14 15.82 4.12
N GLU A 117 -16.11 17.15 4.16
CA GLU A 117 -15.15 17.90 4.97
C GLU A 117 -15.35 17.66 6.47
N ILE A 118 -16.61 17.61 6.93
CA ILE A 118 -16.96 17.27 8.31
C ILE A 118 -16.44 15.88 8.68
N TYR A 119 -16.73 14.85 7.87
CA TYR A 119 -16.26 13.49 8.16
C TYR A 119 -14.73 13.41 8.16
N SER A 120 -14.10 14.04 7.15
CA SER A 120 -12.64 14.05 7.00
C SER A 120 -11.93 14.73 8.17
N THR A 121 -12.43 15.88 8.61
CA THR A 121 -11.72 16.75 9.56
C THR A 121 -12.10 16.50 11.01
N LEU A 122 -13.34 16.05 11.30
CA LEU A 122 -13.81 15.81 12.66
C LEU A 122 -13.74 14.32 13.09
N ILE A 123 -13.74 13.38 12.13
CA ILE A 123 -13.72 11.94 12.42
C ILE A 123 -12.40 11.31 11.98
N LEU A 124 -12.09 11.30 10.68
CA LEU A 124 -10.90 10.60 10.17
C LEU A 124 -9.61 11.24 10.66
N ARG A 125 -9.41 12.55 10.47
CA ARG A 125 -8.14 13.19 10.83
C ARG A 125 -7.81 13.00 12.32
N PRO A 126 -8.71 13.24 13.29
CA PRO A 126 -8.43 12.97 14.70
C PRO A 126 -8.09 11.50 14.96
N LEU A 127 -8.84 10.56 14.37
CA LEU A 127 -8.59 9.12 14.50
C LEU A 127 -7.17 8.73 14.03
N LEU A 128 -6.78 9.16 12.83
CA LEU A 128 -5.46 8.90 12.24
C LEU A 128 -4.33 9.43 13.15
N HIS A 129 -4.60 10.50 13.88
CA HIS A 129 -3.69 11.15 14.82
C HIS A 129 -3.86 10.72 16.28
N TYR A 130 -4.58 9.61 16.54
CA TYR A 130 -4.81 9.06 17.89
C TYR A 130 -5.59 9.97 18.85
N VAL A 131 -6.28 10.96 18.30
CA VAL A 131 -7.22 11.79 19.05
C VAL A 131 -8.58 11.10 19.01
N ILE A 132 -8.87 10.31 20.04
CA ILE A 132 -10.18 9.70 20.23
C ILE A 132 -11.09 10.74 20.91
N SER A 133 -11.93 11.41 20.13
CA SER A 133 -12.92 12.36 20.63
C SER A 133 -14.26 11.66 20.91
N ASN A 134 -15.10 12.28 21.75
CA ASN A 134 -16.47 11.82 21.94
C ASN A 134 -17.28 11.83 20.63
N ALA A 135 -16.92 12.66 19.64
CA ALA A 135 -17.55 12.67 18.33
C ALA A 135 -17.27 11.40 17.51
N ILE A 136 -16.16 10.70 17.76
CA ILE A 136 -15.86 9.39 17.16
C ILE A 136 -16.69 8.27 17.85
N ILE A 137 -17.05 8.48 19.12
CA ILE A 137 -17.71 7.46 19.96
C ILE A 137 -19.24 7.62 19.94
N ALA A 138 -19.76 8.84 19.77
CA ALA A 138 -21.17 9.16 19.84
C ALA A 138 -21.84 9.03 18.48
N LYS A 139 -22.71 8.02 18.33
CA LYS A 139 -23.59 7.82 17.17
C LYS A 139 -24.63 8.95 17.10
N SER A 140 -24.31 10.08 16.48
CA SER A 140 -25.30 11.11 16.15
C SER A 140 -25.88 10.87 14.75
N GLU A 141 -27.07 11.42 14.47
CA GLU A 141 -27.64 11.41 13.10
C GLU A 141 -26.73 12.14 12.10
N ASP A 142 -25.94 13.12 12.56
CA ASP A 142 -24.98 13.88 11.76
C ASP A 142 -23.77 13.05 11.29
N GLU A 143 -23.41 11.97 12.00
CA GLU A 143 -22.31 11.07 11.59
C GLU A 143 -22.69 10.27 10.33
N TYR A 144 -23.92 9.76 10.28
CA TYR A 144 -24.41 8.99 9.13
C TYR A 144 -24.55 9.85 7.88
N SER A 145 -24.99 11.10 8.03
CA SER A 145 -25.13 12.03 6.91
C SER A 145 -23.76 12.48 6.37
N SER A 146 -22.77 12.71 7.24
CA SER A 146 -21.41 13.08 6.82
C SER A 146 -20.65 11.90 6.17
N TRP A 147 -20.82 10.66 6.65
CA TRP A 147 -20.28 9.47 5.98
C TRP A 147 -20.88 9.25 4.59
N ASP A 148 -22.20 9.40 4.44
CA ASP A 148 -22.85 9.27 3.14
C ASP A 148 -22.33 10.30 2.12
N SER A 149 -22.16 11.56 2.56
CA SER A 149 -21.48 12.59 1.76
C SER A 149 -20.02 12.21 1.43
N PHE A 150 -19.30 11.60 2.38
CA PHE A 150 -17.93 11.13 2.16
C PHE A 150 -17.84 10.06 1.05
N VAL A 151 -18.76 9.08 1.09
CA VAL A 151 -18.88 8.02 0.07
C VAL A 151 -19.29 8.61 -1.28
N LYS A 152 -20.31 9.48 -1.31
CA LYS A 152 -20.81 10.11 -2.54
C LYS A 152 -19.73 10.92 -3.24
N LEU A 153 -18.93 11.69 -2.52
CA LEU A 153 -17.85 12.46 -3.15
C LEU A 153 -16.78 11.52 -3.73
N ASN A 154 -16.37 10.48 -3.01
CA ASN A 154 -15.43 9.48 -3.53
C ASN A 154 -15.98 8.77 -4.78
N ALA A 155 -17.29 8.48 -4.82
CA ALA A 155 -17.95 7.90 -5.98
C ALA A 155 -17.94 8.84 -7.20
N LEU A 156 -18.21 10.13 -7.01
CA LEU A 156 -18.13 11.13 -8.08
C LEU A 156 -16.73 11.23 -8.69
N PHE A 157 -15.68 11.15 -7.86
CA PHE A 157 -14.30 11.05 -8.34
C PHE A 157 -14.09 9.76 -9.15
N ALA A 158 -14.55 8.62 -8.64
CA ALA A 158 -14.38 7.33 -9.30
C ALA A 158 -15.06 7.28 -10.67
N GLU A 159 -16.32 7.72 -10.77
CA GLU A 159 -17.07 7.79 -12.02
C GLU A 159 -16.40 8.72 -13.04
N SER A 160 -15.97 9.90 -12.59
CA SER A 160 -15.31 10.89 -13.46
C SER A 160 -14.00 10.34 -14.02
N ILE A 161 -13.14 9.76 -13.18
CA ILE A 161 -11.85 9.19 -13.61
C ILE A 161 -12.08 7.95 -14.48
N ALA A 162 -12.96 7.03 -14.07
CA ALA A 162 -13.21 5.79 -14.79
C ALA A 162 -13.76 6.02 -16.21
N SER A 163 -14.48 7.12 -16.44
CA SER A 163 -14.96 7.51 -17.77
C SER A 163 -13.86 7.99 -18.73
N LEU A 164 -12.67 8.30 -18.22
CA LEU A 164 -11.57 8.93 -18.96
C LEU A 164 -10.36 8.02 -19.15
N ILE A 165 -10.11 7.11 -18.21
CA ILE A 165 -8.94 6.23 -18.25
C ILE A 165 -8.97 5.27 -19.44
N LYS A 166 -7.81 5.12 -20.08
CA LYS A 166 -7.55 4.14 -21.13
C LYS A 166 -6.68 3.00 -20.59
N LYS A 167 -6.46 1.98 -21.42
CA LYS A 167 -5.51 0.91 -21.11
C LYS A 167 -4.12 1.53 -20.86
N ASP A 168 -3.42 1.00 -19.86
CA ASP A 168 -2.09 1.43 -19.42
C ASP A 168 -2.02 2.81 -18.73
N ASP A 169 -3.12 3.57 -18.63
CA ASP A 169 -3.14 4.80 -17.82
C ASP A 169 -2.98 4.49 -16.32
N ILE A 170 -2.35 5.42 -15.61
CA ILE A 170 -2.11 5.33 -14.16
C ILE A 170 -3.06 6.27 -13.44
N VAL A 171 -3.72 5.78 -12.39
CA VAL A 171 -4.43 6.64 -11.43
C VAL A 171 -3.69 6.60 -10.10
N TRP A 172 -3.31 7.77 -9.62
CA TRP A 172 -2.63 7.95 -8.35
C TRP A 172 -3.50 8.78 -7.40
N ALA A 173 -4.11 8.13 -6.42
CA ALA A 173 -4.92 8.77 -5.39
C ALA A 173 -4.08 9.15 -4.17
N ILE A 174 -4.32 10.34 -3.62
CA ILE A 174 -3.50 10.87 -2.53
C ILE A 174 -4.35 11.20 -1.30
N ASP A 175 -3.88 10.67 -0.17
CA ASP A 175 -4.29 10.93 1.20
C ASP A 175 -5.69 10.47 1.62
N TYR A 176 -5.98 10.58 2.92
CA TYR A 176 -7.14 9.96 3.57
C TYR A 176 -8.50 10.47 3.09
N LYS A 177 -8.58 11.67 2.50
CA LYS A 177 -9.83 12.25 1.97
C LYS A 177 -10.39 11.46 0.78
N LEU A 178 -9.53 10.73 0.06
CA LEU A 178 -9.89 9.90 -1.10
C LEU A 178 -9.64 8.40 -0.85
N ILE A 179 -9.70 7.95 0.42
CA ILE A 179 -9.33 6.59 0.82
C ILE A 179 -10.19 5.49 0.18
N LEU A 180 -11.42 5.81 -0.25
CA LEU A 180 -12.33 4.84 -0.89
C LEU A 180 -12.14 4.77 -2.42
N LEU A 181 -11.54 5.81 -3.00
CA LEU A 181 -11.40 5.97 -4.45
C LEU A 181 -10.77 4.77 -5.16
N PRO A 182 -9.67 4.15 -4.68
CA PRO A 182 -9.02 3.05 -5.40
C PRO A 182 -9.96 1.87 -5.62
N ASN A 183 -10.67 1.42 -4.59
CA ASN A 183 -11.60 0.28 -4.71
C ASN A 183 -12.82 0.60 -5.57
N LEU A 184 -13.32 1.85 -5.52
CA LEU A 184 -14.42 2.28 -6.39
C LEU A 184 -14.03 2.23 -7.86
N ILE A 185 -12.84 2.74 -8.23
CA ILE A 185 -12.35 2.66 -9.60
C ILE A 185 -12.11 1.21 -10.00
N HIS A 186 -11.49 0.40 -9.14
CA HIS A 186 -11.21 -1.02 -9.42
C HIS A 186 -12.50 -1.82 -9.73
N ASN A 187 -13.60 -1.52 -9.04
CA ASN A 187 -14.89 -2.17 -9.29
C ASN A 187 -15.49 -1.78 -10.64
N ILE A 188 -15.22 -0.57 -11.15
CA ILE A 188 -15.66 -0.11 -12.47
C ILE A 188 -14.72 -0.64 -13.56
N ASN A 189 -13.40 -0.58 -13.34
CA ASN A 189 -12.37 -1.01 -14.26
C ASN A 189 -11.29 -1.84 -13.53
N ARG A 190 -11.34 -3.16 -13.70
CA ARG A 190 -10.43 -4.10 -13.03
C ARG A 190 -9.00 -4.09 -13.57
N ASP A 191 -8.80 -3.63 -14.80
CA ASP A 191 -7.49 -3.57 -15.45
C ASP A 191 -6.75 -2.25 -15.19
N ALA A 192 -7.35 -1.31 -14.44
CA ALA A 192 -6.73 -0.03 -14.12
C ALA A 192 -5.49 -0.19 -13.22
N VAL A 193 -4.42 0.53 -13.54
CA VAL A 193 -3.21 0.60 -12.71
C VAL A 193 -3.42 1.69 -11.66
N LEU A 194 -3.61 1.27 -10.41
CA LEU A 194 -4.02 2.17 -9.33
C LEU A 194 -2.94 2.24 -8.25
N GLY A 195 -2.43 3.42 -7.97
CA GLY A 195 -1.57 3.71 -6.83
C GLY A 195 -2.31 4.54 -5.78
N TYR A 196 -2.04 4.29 -4.50
CA TYR A 196 -2.51 5.13 -3.40
C TYR A 196 -1.34 5.54 -2.51
N PHE A 197 -1.23 6.83 -2.17
CA PHE A 197 -0.26 7.29 -1.17
C PHE A 197 -0.95 7.90 0.04
N HIS A 198 -0.71 7.33 1.23
CA HIS A 198 -1.24 7.84 2.49
C HIS A 198 -0.30 8.87 3.10
N TYR A 199 -0.65 10.15 3.02
CA TYR A 199 0.22 11.23 3.50
C TYR A 199 0.12 11.40 5.02
N ALA A 200 -1.07 11.31 5.60
CA ALA A 200 -1.28 11.35 7.05
C ALA A 200 -0.68 10.15 7.79
N PRO A 201 -0.57 10.18 9.14
CA PRO A 201 -0.23 8.99 9.92
C PRO A 201 -1.28 7.88 9.76
N PHE A 202 -0.85 6.62 9.72
CA PHE A 202 -1.78 5.49 9.74
C PHE A 202 -1.91 4.90 11.16
N PRO A 203 -3.15 4.71 11.67
CA PRO A 203 -3.38 4.31 13.04
C PRO A 203 -3.24 2.81 13.26
N SER A 204 -2.95 2.40 14.50
CA SER A 204 -2.97 0.99 14.89
C SER A 204 -4.39 0.40 14.79
N SER A 205 -4.46 -0.93 14.73
CA SER A 205 -5.72 -1.67 14.72
C SER A 205 -6.61 -1.43 15.94
N GLU A 206 -6.06 -0.96 17.06
CA GLU A 206 -6.84 -0.64 18.25
C GLU A 206 -7.63 0.65 18.08
N ILE A 207 -6.98 1.67 17.53
CA ILE A 207 -7.57 2.97 17.28
C ILE A 207 -8.56 2.88 16.11
N LEU A 208 -8.18 2.22 15.01
CA LEU A 208 -9.06 2.10 13.84
C LEU A 208 -10.37 1.35 14.14
N ARG A 209 -10.40 0.50 15.18
CA ARG A 209 -11.63 -0.19 15.63
C ARG A 209 -12.69 0.74 16.21
N CYS A 210 -12.31 1.94 16.64
CA CYS A 210 -13.24 2.92 17.18
C CYS A 210 -14.24 3.42 16.14
N VAL A 211 -13.91 3.38 14.84
CA VAL A 211 -14.82 3.84 13.78
C VAL A 211 -15.71 2.71 13.26
N PRO A 212 -17.04 2.92 13.14
CA PRO A 212 -17.96 1.92 12.61
C PRO A 212 -17.60 1.46 11.18
N GLN A 213 -17.25 2.41 10.31
CA GLN A 213 -16.98 2.21 8.88
C GLN A 213 -15.54 1.73 8.59
N ARG A 214 -14.80 1.28 9.60
CA ARG A 214 -13.42 0.79 9.49
C ARG A 214 -13.20 -0.25 8.38
N LYS A 215 -14.17 -1.14 8.14
CA LYS A 215 -14.05 -2.16 7.09
C LYS A 215 -14.14 -1.55 5.70
N ASP A 216 -15.02 -0.56 5.51
CA ASP A 216 -15.17 0.15 4.24
C ASP A 216 -13.92 0.98 3.94
N ILE A 217 -13.39 1.69 4.95
CA ILE A 217 -12.13 2.45 4.86
C ILE A 217 -10.97 1.53 4.46
N MET A 218 -10.81 0.39 5.13
CA MET A 218 -9.75 -0.57 4.79
C MET A 218 -9.94 -1.18 3.41
N SER A 219 -11.18 -1.54 3.05
CA SER A 219 -11.48 -2.11 1.73
C SER A 219 -11.27 -1.11 0.60
N GLY A 220 -11.46 0.19 0.86
CA GLY A 220 -11.11 1.28 -0.05
C GLY A 220 -9.68 1.23 -0.57
N LEU A 221 -8.74 0.88 0.32
CA LEU A 221 -7.32 0.74 0.02
C LEU A 221 -6.94 -0.59 -0.66
N LEU A 222 -7.82 -1.59 -0.70
CA LEU A 222 -7.50 -2.89 -1.31
C LEU A 222 -7.82 -2.94 -2.82
N GLY A 223 -8.30 -1.83 -3.38
CA GLY A 223 -8.48 -1.66 -4.81
C GLY A 223 -7.18 -1.40 -5.58
N THR A 224 -6.11 -0.99 -4.90
CA THR A 224 -4.85 -0.54 -5.52
C THR A 224 -3.85 -1.65 -5.78
N THR A 225 -2.93 -1.41 -6.71
CA THR A 225 -1.72 -2.20 -6.96
C THR A 225 -0.63 -1.93 -5.92
N LEU A 226 -0.48 -0.66 -5.50
CA LEU A 226 0.56 -0.20 -4.57
C LEU A 226 0.00 0.83 -3.58
N VAL A 227 0.10 0.52 -2.29
CA VAL A 227 -0.16 1.45 -1.18
C VAL A 227 1.17 1.97 -0.63
N GLY A 228 1.39 3.28 -0.67
CA GLY A 228 2.58 3.93 -0.12
C GLY A 228 2.33 4.66 1.20
N PHE A 229 3.31 4.61 2.10
CA PHE A 229 3.29 5.30 3.39
C PHE A 229 4.57 6.11 3.63
N GLN A 230 4.50 7.08 4.54
CA GLN A 230 5.66 7.90 4.94
C GLN A 230 6.71 7.13 5.76
N HIS A 231 6.27 6.16 6.57
CA HIS A 231 7.12 5.49 7.56
C HIS A 231 6.73 4.02 7.73
N TYR A 232 7.71 3.18 8.10
CA TYR A 232 7.53 1.73 8.30
C TYR A 232 6.41 1.40 9.29
N SER A 233 6.33 2.13 10.42
CA SER A 233 5.30 1.89 11.43
C SER A 233 3.87 2.05 10.89
N TYR A 234 3.65 2.96 9.95
CA TYR A 234 2.33 3.16 9.32
C TYR A 234 1.98 2.02 8.37
N ALA A 235 2.95 1.57 7.55
CA ALA A 235 2.80 0.39 6.72
C ALA A 235 2.50 -0.87 7.56
N SER A 236 3.25 -1.06 8.65
CA SER A 236 3.05 -2.16 9.60
C SER A 236 1.66 -2.11 10.26
N HIS A 237 1.20 -0.92 10.66
CA HIS A 237 -0.15 -0.74 11.18
C HIS A 237 -1.23 -1.09 10.14
N PHE A 238 -1.05 -0.67 8.89
CA PHE A 238 -1.97 -1.01 7.79
C PHE A 238 -2.07 -2.53 7.60
N LEU A 239 -0.93 -3.22 7.49
CA LEU A 239 -0.89 -4.69 7.38
C LEU A 239 -1.56 -5.36 8.59
N SER A 240 -1.26 -4.88 9.80
CA SER A 240 -1.91 -5.38 11.02
C SER A 240 -3.43 -5.16 11.01
N CYS A 241 -3.90 -4.03 10.47
CA CYS A 241 -5.33 -3.74 10.29
C CYS A 241 -5.97 -4.68 9.27
N CYS A 242 -5.31 -4.97 8.14
CA CYS A 242 -5.79 -5.95 7.16
C CYS A 242 -5.99 -7.33 7.79
N THR A 243 -5.01 -7.82 8.55
CA THR A 243 -5.13 -9.11 9.22
C THR A 243 -6.18 -9.11 10.32
N ARG A 244 -6.19 -8.11 11.21
CA ARG A 244 -7.09 -8.11 12.39
C ARG A 244 -8.53 -7.74 12.09
N LEU A 245 -8.78 -6.88 11.11
CA LEU A 245 -10.13 -6.38 10.80
C LEU A 245 -10.81 -7.14 9.67
N LEU A 246 -10.03 -7.60 8.69
CA LEU A 246 -10.53 -8.24 7.48
C LEU A 246 -10.16 -9.73 7.40
N GLY A 247 -9.26 -10.23 8.26
CA GLY A 247 -8.84 -11.64 8.25
C GLY A 247 -7.93 -11.99 7.07
N LEU A 248 -7.25 -11.00 6.48
CA LEU A 248 -6.40 -11.19 5.30
C LEU A 248 -4.99 -11.67 5.67
N GLU A 249 -4.42 -12.50 4.79
CA GLU A 249 -3.02 -12.90 4.86
C GLU A 249 -2.13 -11.73 4.42
N THR A 250 -1.14 -11.40 5.25
CA THR A 250 -0.20 -10.30 5.02
C THR A 250 1.24 -10.80 5.12
N PHE A 251 2.13 -10.10 4.43
CA PHE A 251 3.58 -10.31 4.47
C PHE A 251 4.24 -8.92 4.52
N PRO A 252 5.55 -8.81 4.82
CA PRO A 252 6.17 -7.52 5.11
C PRO A 252 6.01 -6.43 4.03
N THR A 253 5.83 -6.84 2.77
CA THR A 253 5.74 -5.95 1.60
C THR A 253 4.36 -5.95 0.95
N GLY A 254 3.32 -6.52 1.58
CA GLY A 254 1.99 -6.54 0.96
C GLY A 254 0.93 -7.39 1.63
N VAL A 255 -0.23 -7.45 0.98
CA VAL A 255 -1.43 -8.15 1.45
C VAL A 255 -2.10 -8.90 0.30
N ASN A 256 -2.57 -10.13 0.58
CA ASN A 256 -3.36 -10.92 -0.36
C ASN A 256 -4.85 -10.56 -0.22
N PHE A 257 -5.49 -10.21 -1.34
CA PHE A 257 -6.91 -9.86 -1.41
C PHE A 257 -7.52 -10.24 -2.76
N ASN A 258 -8.57 -11.06 -2.76
CA ASN A 258 -9.28 -11.54 -3.96
C ASN A 258 -8.31 -12.02 -5.06
N ASP A 259 -7.39 -12.92 -4.69
CA ASP A 259 -6.39 -13.51 -5.58
C ASP A 259 -5.40 -12.52 -6.21
N ARG A 260 -5.29 -11.31 -5.63
CA ARG A 260 -4.30 -10.30 -5.97
C ARG A 260 -3.40 -10.01 -4.77
N THR A 261 -2.17 -9.65 -5.08
CA THR A 261 -1.18 -9.19 -4.11
C THR A 261 -1.10 -7.66 -4.23
N ILE A 262 -1.60 -6.96 -3.21
CA ILE A 262 -1.42 -5.51 -3.09
C ILE A 262 -0.07 -5.26 -2.44
N SER A 263 0.80 -4.53 -3.14
CA SER A 263 2.11 -4.17 -2.62
C SER A 263 2.02 -3.00 -1.65
N VAL A 264 2.86 -2.99 -0.63
CA VAL A 264 2.96 -1.94 0.37
C VAL A 264 4.40 -1.42 0.42
N GLY A 265 4.57 -0.12 0.22
CA GLY A 265 5.89 0.53 0.16
C GLY A 265 6.02 1.73 1.10
N ILE A 266 7.26 2.16 1.30
CA ILE A 266 7.63 3.29 2.17
C ILE A 266 8.30 4.36 1.31
N PHE A 267 7.69 5.53 1.22
CA PHE A 267 8.13 6.64 0.40
C PHE A 267 8.09 7.92 1.25
N PRO A 268 9.15 8.20 2.02
CA PRO A 268 9.20 9.39 2.86
C PRO A 268 9.26 10.64 1.99
N THR A 269 8.35 11.58 2.24
CA THR A 269 8.35 12.90 1.60
C THR A 269 9.33 13.84 2.29
N GLY A 270 9.84 14.81 1.55
CA GLY A 270 10.59 15.95 2.10
C GLY A 270 10.13 17.27 1.50
N VAL A 271 11.07 18.16 1.20
CA VAL A 271 10.78 19.49 0.65
C VAL A 271 11.60 19.74 -0.62
N ASN A 272 11.24 20.77 -1.38
CA ASN A 272 12.02 21.19 -2.54
C ASN A 272 13.27 21.96 -2.10
N VAL A 273 14.37 21.23 -1.96
CA VAL A 273 15.63 21.74 -1.40
C VAL A 273 16.18 22.88 -2.26
N GLU A 274 16.15 22.74 -3.58
CA GLU A 274 16.69 23.71 -4.53
C GLU A 274 15.89 25.02 -4.50
N GLU A 275 14.56 24.93 -4.48
CA GLU A 275 13.66 26.09 -4.43
C GLU A 275 13.86 26.89 -3.13
N ILE A 276 13.91 26.21 -1.98
CA ILE A 276 14.12 26.87 -0.68
C ILE A 276 15.51 27.51 -0.61
N ALA A 277 16.55 26.81 -1.09
CA ALA A 277 17.90 27.36 -1.12
C ALA A 277 17.99 28.61 -2.00
N SER A 278 17.39 28.58 -3.19
CA SER A 278 17.34 29.72 -4.10
C SER A 278 16.59 30.92 -3.51
N LEU A 279 15.44 30.68 -2.87
CA LEU A 279 14.65 31.75 -2.25
C LEU A 279 15.38 32.37 -1.05
N ARG A 280 15.99 31.54 -0.20
CA ARG A 280 16.80 31.99 0.96
C ARG A 280 17.91 32.95 0.53
N ASP A 281 18.56 32.66 -0.59
CA ASP A 281 19.70 33.44 -1.10
C ASP A 281 19.27 34.67 -1.92
N SER A 282 17.96 34.90 -2.09
CA SER A 282 17.43 36.08 -2.79
C SER A 282 17.66 37.39 -2.03
N SER A 283 17.78 38.50 -2.75
CA SER A 283 18.00 39.82 -2.15
C SER A 283 16.87 40.24 -1.19
N ALA A 284 15.62 39.91 -1.52
CA ALA A 284 14.46 40.21 -0.69
C ALA A 284 14.55 39.51 0.68
N VAL A 285 14.93 38.22 0.71
CA VAL A 285 15.10 37.49 1.98
C VAL A 285 16.28 38.07 2.77
N GLN A 286 17.40 38.41 2.13
CA GLN A 286 18.55 39.00 2.80
C GLN A 286 18.22 40.38 3.43
N GLU A 287 17.42 41.20 2.76
CA GLU A 287 16.93 42.48 3.29
C GLU A 287 15.97 42.28 4.46
N ASN A 288 15.05 41.33 4.36
CA ASN A 288 14.13 40.99 5.45
C ASN A 288 14.86 40.43 6.68
N MET A 289 15.91 39.61 6.47
CA MET A 289 16.77 39.11 7.54
C MET A 289 17.46 40.27 8.28
N LYS A 290 17.97 41.26 7.54
CA LYS A 290 18.56 42.46 8.15
C LYS A 290 17.54 43.25 8.97
N THR A 291 16.35 43.49 8.43
CA THR A 291 15.27 44.20 9.12
C THR A 291 14.85 43.50 10.42
N LEU A 292 14.72 42.17 10.39
CA LEU A 292 14.42 41.38 11.59
C LEU A 292 15.55 41.45 12.62
N ARG A 293 16.80 41.36 12.17
CA ARG A 293 17.97 41.45 13.03
C ARG A 293 18.07 42.82 13.71
N ASP A 294 17.76 43.90 12.99
CA ASP A 294 17.77 45.26 13.54
C ASP A 294 16.63 45.45 14.57
N SER A 295 15.45 44.88 14.28
CA SER A 295 14.26 44.95 15.15
C SER A 295 14.42 44.18 16.46
N PHE A 296 15.15 43.06 16.45
CA PHE A 296 15.33 42.17 17.59
C PHE A 296 16.80 42.04 18.03
N CYS A 297 17.63 43.05 17.77
CA CYS A 297 19.10 42.99 17.88
C CYS A 297 19.68 42.50 19.23
N THR A 298 18.91 42.57 20.32
CA THR A 298 19.32 42.13 21.67
C THR A 298 18.60 40.88 22.15
N LYS A 299 17.67 40.33 21.37
CA LYS A 299 16.80 39.23 21.78
C LYS A 299 17.20 37.92 21.08
N LYS A 300 17.06 36.82 21.80
CA LYS A 300 17.09 35.45 21.29
C LYS A 300 15.73 35.08 20.74
N ILE A 301 15.70 34.58 19.50
CA ILE A 301 14.44 34.30 18.81
C ILE A 301 14.17 32.80 18.81
N ILE A 302 13.06 32.41 19.44
CA ILE A 302 12.46 31.09 19.27
C ILE A 302 11.36 31.22 18.22
N ILE A 303 11.31 30.30 17.25
CA ILE A 303 10.28 30.29 16.21
C ILE A 303 9.43 29.03 16.23
N GLY A 304 8.13 29.22 16.00
CA GLY A 304 7.15 28.17 15.77
C GLY A 304 6.17 28.57 14.66
N HIS A 305 5.74 27.60 13.86
CA HIS A 305 4.74 27.82 12.81
C HIS A 305 3.82 26.61 12.67
N GLU A 306 2.67 26.67 13.32
CA GLU A 306 1.67 25.61 13.32
C GLU A 306 0.30 26.19 13.66
N ARG A 307 -0.76 25.55 13.16
CA ARG A 307 -2.13 25.90 13.50
C ARG A 307 -2.49 25.37 14.90
N PRO A 308 -3.13 26.15 15.79
CA PRO A 308 -3.65 25.63 17.05
C PRO A 308 -4.63 24.49 16.81
N SER A 309 -4.27 23.30 17.28
CA SER A 309 -5.13 22.14 17.32
C SER A 309 -4.58 21.18 18.38
N GLN A 310 -5.38 20.19 18.76
CA GLN A 310 -4.92 19.13 19.66
C GLN A 310 -3.71 18.38 19.06
N ILE A 311 -3.63 18.27 17.74
CA ILE A 311 -2.59 17.48 17.05
C ILE A 311 -1.26 18.23 16.94
N ASN A 312 -1.31 19.53 16.62
CA ASN A 312 -0.11 20.31 16.28
C ASN A 312 0.68 20.79 17.51
N GLY A 313 0.14 20.61 18.72
CA GLY A 313 0.88 20.80 19.97
C GLY A 313 1.33 22.23 20.29
N VAL A 314 0.71 23.26 19.69
CA VAL A 314 0.98 24.69 20.01
C VAL A 314 0.81 24.94 21.51
N TRP A 315 -0.22 24.36 22.12
CA TRP A 315 -0.45 24.44 23.57
C TRP A 315 0.77 23.97 24.39
N HIS A 316 1.31 22.79 24.06
CA HIS A 316 2.49 22.25 24.74
C HIS A 316 3.69 23.16 24.59
N LYS A 317 3.89 23.77 23.42
CA LYS A 317 4.95 24.76 23.19
C LYS A 317 4.84 25.95 24.12
N LEU A 318 3.63 26.51 24.27
CA LEU A 318 3.39 27.64 25.16
C LEU A 318 3.63 27.25 26.63
N CYS A 319 3.17 26.07 27.06
CA CYS A 319 3.46 25.57 28.41
C CYS A 319 4.96 25.34 28.63
N SER A 320 5.67 24.88 27.60
CA SER A 320 7.13 24.71 27.62
C SER A 320 7.83 26.04 27.84
N PHE A 321 7.38 27.06 27.10
CA PHE A 321 7.94 28.39 27.14
C PHE A 321 7.66 29.08 28.49
N GLU A 322 6.44 28.97 29.03
CA GLU A 322 6.13 29.45 30.38
C GLU A 322 7.04 28.80 31.44
N LYS A 323 7.19 27.47 31.41
CA LYS A 323 8.11 26.76 32.32
C LYS A 323 9.57 27.17 32.15
N PHE A 324 10.00 27.45 30.92
CA PHE A 324 11.33 27.98 30.64
C PHE A 324 11.53 29.36 31.27
N ILE A 325 10.54 30.26 31.15
CA ILE A 325 10.58 31.60 31.77
C ILE A 325 10.69 31.48 33.30
N GLU A 326 9.89 30.60 33.91
CA GLU A 326 9.88 30.39 35.36
C GLU A 326 11.20 29.80 35.88
N LYS A 327 11.80 28.84 35.14
CA LYS A 327 13.02 28.14 35.57
C LYS A 327 14.30 28.91 35.26
N TYR A 328 14.33 29.70 34.19
CA TYR A 328 15.53 30.40 33.71
C TYR A 328 15.26 31.89 33.44
N PRO A 329 14.85 32.67 34.47
CA PRO A 329 14.36 34.04 34.31
C PRO A 329 15.39 35.00 33.70
N ASP A 330 16.69 34.81 33.96
CA ASP A 330 17.72 35.71 33.42
C ASP A 330 17.93 35.57 31.91
N LEU A 331 17.81 34.35 31.39
CA LEU A 331 17.84 34.11 29.95
C LEU A 331 16.53 34.54 29.28
N ALA A 332 15.41 34.33 29.98
CA ALA A 332 14.08 34.68 29.49
C ALA A 332 13.89 36.18 29.23
N LYS A 333 14.46 37.08 30.04
CA LYS A 333 14.41 38.55 29.83
C LYS A 333 14.86 38.99 28.43
N ASN A 334 15.76 38.20 27.83
CA ASN A 334 16.33 38.45 26.51
C ASN A 334 15.89 37.41 25.47
N THR A 335 14.79 36.69 25.68
CA THR A 335 14.31 35.65 24.76
C THR A 335 12.85 35.90 24.40
N ILE A 336 12.52 35.82 23.11
CA ILE A 336 11.14 35.94 22.61
C ILE A 336 10.72 34.69 21.85
N LEU A 337 9.43 34.39 21.87
CA LEU A 337 8.79 33.37 21.04
C LEU A 337 7.98 34.06 19.94
N ILE A 338 8.34 33.83 18.68
CA ILE A 338 7.54 34.18 17.51
C ILE A 338 6.74 32.95 17.11
N GLN A 339 5.43 32.96 17.36
CA GLN A 339 4.51 31.91 16.94
C GLN A 339 3.65 32.43 15.79
N ILE A 340 3.84 31.83 14.61
CA ILE A 340 3.06 32.12 13.41
C ILE A 340 1.96 31.06 13.30
N THR A 341 0.75 31.47 12.95
CA THR A 341 -0.37 30.58 12.64
C THR A 341 -1.22 31.14 11.49
N SER A 342 -2.04 30.29 10.88
CA SER A 342 -3.16 30.70 10.03
C SER A 342 -4.49 30.50 10.76
N LYS A 343 -5.50 31.32 10.44
CA LYS A 343 -6.87 31.13 10.94
C LYS A 343 -7.50 29.86 10.36
N ASN A 344 -8.33 29.18 11.14
CA ASN A 344 -9.12 28.04 10.68
C ASN A 344 -10.56 28.46 10.35
N THR A 345 -11.16 27.87 9.31
CA THR A 345 -12.52 28.19 8.84
C THR A 345 -13.61 27.35 9.52
N LEU A 346 -13.24 26.25 10.19
CA LEU A 346 -14.19 25.35 10.85
C LEU A 346 -14.43 25.72 12.33
N SER A 347 -15.66 25.51 12.81
CA SER A 347 -16.13 25.99 14.12
C SER A 347 -15.50 25.28 15.33
N GLU A 348 -15.12 24.00 15.25
CA GLU A 348 -14.52 23.28 16.40
C GLU A 348 -13.08 23.71 16.72
N SER A 349 -12.32 24.16 15.71
CA SER A 349 -10.99 24.76 15.91
C SER A 349 -11.04 26.06 16.70
N SER A 350 -12.15 26.81 16.65
CA SER A 350 -12.27 28.10 17.32
C SER A 350 -12.03 28.00 18.84
N LYS A 351 -12.55 26.96 19.51
CA LYS A 351 -12.39 26.80 20.96
C LYS A 351 -10.94 26.58 21.38
N THR A 352 -10.16 25.86 20.57
CA THR A 352 -8.73 25.62 20.87
C THR A 352 -7.90 26.85 20.55
N GLU A 353 -8.23 27.57 19.47
CA GLU A 353 -7.62 28.84 19.13
C GLU A 353 -7.87 29.90 20.22
N ASP A 354 -9.11 30.04 20.69
CA ASP A 354 -9.49 30.99 21.76
C ASP A 354 -8.73 30.70 23.05
N LYS A 355 -8.68 29.43 23.48
CA LYS A 355 -7.89 29.02 24.65
C LYS A 355 -6.41 29.30 24.49
N THR A 356 -5.86 29.07 23.30
CA THR A 356 -4.45 29.33 22.99
C THR A 356 -4.17 30.83 23.06
N PHE A 357 -5.04 31.66 22.48
CA PHE A 357 -4.92 33.11 22.50
C PHE A 357 -5.06 33.70 23.91
N GLU A 358 -6.01 33.20 24.70
CA GLU A 358 -6.16 33.55 26.12
C GLU A 358 -4.86 33.22 26.88
N PHE A 359 -4.28 32.05 26.65
CA PHE A 359 -3.06 31.63 27.32
C PHE A 359 -1.83 32.46 26.91
N VAL A 360 -1.69 32.80 25.63
CA VAL A 360 -0.67 33.76 25.14
C VAL A 360 -0.84 35.11 25.85
N SER A 361 -2.07 35.61 25.93
CA SER A 361 -2.38 36.89 26.60
C SER A 361 -2.01 36.85 28.08
N LYS A 362 -2.29 35.73 28.76
CA LYS A 362 -1.91 35.51 30.16
C LYS A 362 -0.40 35.52 30.37
N ILE A 363 0.37 34.82 29.53
CA ILE A 363 1.84 34.80 29.63
C ILE A 363 2.41 36.21 29.39
N ASN A 364 1.95 36.90 28.34
CA ASN A 364 2.41 38.26 28.05
C ASN A 364 2.05 39.25 29.16
N ALA A 365 0.87 39.13 29.77
CA ALA A 365 0.48 39.98 30.90
C ALA A 365 1.30 39.69 32.17
N LYS A 366 1.68 38.43 32.41
CA LYS A 366 2.42 38.01 33.61
C LYS A 366 3.92 38.33 33.53
N TYR A 367 4.52 38.17 32.36
CA TYR A 367 5.98 38.24 32.20
C TYR A 367 6.45 39.37 31.27
N GLY A 368 5.54 40.08 30.60
CA GLY A 368 5.89 41.21 29.75
C GLY A 368 6.17 42.50 30.53
N SER A 369 6.92 43.38 29.89
CA SER A 369 7.20 44.75 30.31
C SER A 369 7.01 45.71 29.13
N ILE A 370 7.21 47.02 29.34
CA ILE A 370 7.07 48.04 28.29
C ILE A 370 8.02 47.77 27.10
N ASP A 371 9.21 47.24 27.38
CA ASP A 371 10.29 46.98 26.43
C ASP A 371 10.44 45.50 26.04
N HIS A 372 9.63 44.60 26.62
CA HIS A 372 9.73 43.18 26.39
C HIS A 372 8.37 42.50 26.35
N GLN A 373 8.05 41.93 25.19
CA GLN A 373 6.91 41.04 25.01
C GLN A 373 7.43 39.60 24.81
N PRO A 374 7.16 38.66 25.75
CA PRO A 374 7.68 37.30 25.65
C PRO A 374 7.20 36.54 24.41
N ILE A 375 5.94 36.73 24.01
CA ILE A 375 5.33 36.02 22.88
C ILE A 375 4.76 37.01 21.86
N HIS A 376 5.27 36.94 20.64
CA HIS A 376 4.71 37.56 19.45
C HIS A 376 3.87 36.53 18.68
N TYR A 377 2.54 36.69 18.71
CA TYR A 377 1.60 35.74 18.12
C TYR A 377 0.93 36.32 16.87
N PHE A 378 1.22 35.75 15.70
CA PHE A 378 0.74 36.22 14.41
C PHE A 378 -0.31 35.28 13.84
N THR A 379 -1.48 35.81 13.48
CA THR A 379 -2.62 35.04 12.93
C THR A 379 -2.81 35.17 11.43
N HIS A 380 -1.98 35.96 10.76
CA HIS A 380 -1.98 36.13 9.31
C HIS A 380 -0.84 35.33 8.69
N LEU A 381 -1.05 34.89 7.45
CA LEU A 381 -0.01 34.22 6.66
C LEU A 381 1.10 35.21 6.31
N PHE A 382 2.35 34.80 6.50
CA PHE A 382 3.51 35.56 6.07
C PHE A 382 3.75 35.31 4.58
N GLU A 383 4.18 36.36 3.87
CA GLU A 383 4.80 36.18 2.56
C GLU A 383 6.02 35.25 2.68
N ARG A 384 6.28 34.47 1.63
CA ARG A 384 7.28 33.39 1.69
C ARG A 384 8.66 33.90 2.05
N GLU A 385 9.04 35.07 1.54
CA GLU A 385 10.31 35.74 1.78
C GLU A 385 10.46 36.16 3.25
N ASN A 386 9.40 36.73 3.83
CA ASN A 386 9.37 37.11 5.26
C ASN A 386 9.46 35.89 6.17
N PHE A 387 8.79 34.80 5.78
CA PHE A 387 8.82 33.55 6.52
C PHE A 387 10.22 32.91 6.52
N LEU A 388 10.86 32.79 5.35
CA LEU A 388 12.22 32.23 5.25
C LEU A 388 13.25 33.09 5.97
N ALA A 389 13.10 34.42 5.95
CA ALA A 389 13.94 35.33 6.72
C ALA A 389 13.80 35.10 8.24
N ALA A 390 12.56 34.92 8.73
CA ALA A 390 12.30 34.61 10.13
C ALA A 390 12.91 33.26 10.55
N LEU A 391 12.81 32.23 9.70
CA LEU A 391 13.46 30.93 9.94
C LEU A 391 14.99 31.06 10.00
N ALA A 392 15.59 31.84 9.09
CA ALA A 392 17.03 32.04 9.03
C ALA A 392 17.58 32.83 10.23
N GLU A 393 16.82 33.80 10.76
CA GLU A 393 17.22 34.61 11.92
C GLU A 393 16.83 34.01 13.28
N ALA A 394 16.11 32.90 13.32
CA ALA A 394 15.77 32.25 14.58
C ALA A 394 16.98 31.57 15.24
N ASP A 395 17.11 31.73 16.57
CA ASP A 395 18.13 31.07 17.40
C ASP A 395 17.75 29.63 17.76
N VAL A 396 16.45 29.30 17.76
CA VAL A 396 15.92 27.94 17.98
C VAL A 396 14.58 27.79 17.25
N CYS A 397 14.34 26.66 16.59
CA CYS A 397 12.99 26.26 16.17
C CYS A 397 12.45 25.20 17.13
N VAL A 398 11.19 25.35 17.55
CA VAL A 398 10.53 24.42 18.47
C VAL A 398 9.29 23.85 17.81
N ILE A 399 9.26 22.53 17.65
CA ILE A 399 8.14 21.77 17.09
C ILE A 399 7.69 20.74 18.13
N THR A 400 6.42 20.81 18.52
CA THR A 400 5.85 20.03 19.63
C THR A 400 4.61 19.25 19.22
N SER A 401 4.47 18.91 17.93
CA SER A 401 3.35 18.11 17.43
C SER A 401 3.18 16.83 18.24
N GLU A 402 1.95 16.53 18.66
CA GLU A 402 1.62 15.33 19.42
C GLU A 402 1.71 14.09 18.54
N ARG A 403 1.34 14.22 17.26
CA ARG A 403 1.48 13.18 16.24
C ARG A 403 1.42 13.86 14.89
N ASP A 404 2.34 13.52 14.01
CA ASP A 404 2.32 14.00 12.62
C ASP A 404 3.07 13.00 11.75
N SER A 405 2.83 12.98 10.44
CA SER A 405 3.55 12.06 9.56
C SER A 405 4.88 12.62 9.12
N THR A 406 4.90 13.92 8.83
CA THR A 406 6.06 14.68 8.39
C THR A 406 5.91 16.12 8.86
N ASN A 407 7.03 16.83 9.04
CA ASN A 407 7.00 18.24 9.43
C ASN A 407 7.86 19.09 8.49
N ASN A 408 7.20 19.83 7.59
CA ASN A 408 7.88 20.67 6.60
C ASN A 408 8.65 21.83 7.23
N LEU A 409 8.15 22.38 8.35
CA LEU A 409 8.84 23.44 9.09
C LEU A 409 10.22 22.98 9.56
N ALA A 410 10.37 21.73 10.02
CA ALA A 410 11.66 21.18 10.41
C ALA A 410 12.67 21.16 9.24
N PHE A 411 12.24 20.70 8.07
CA PHE A 411 13.08 20.70 6.87
C PHE A 411 13.47 22.12 6.43
N GLU A 412 12.47 23.01 6.31
CA GLU A 412 12.67 24.40 5.90
C GLU A 412 13.60 25.14 6.86
N TYR A 413 13.43 24.94 8.18
CA TYR A 413 14.29 25.53 9.19
C TYR A 413 15.74 25.07 9.02
N VAL A 414 16.00 23.77 8.92
CA VAL A 414 17.36 23.24 8.74
C VAL A 414 17.99 23.80 7.46
N LEU A 415 17.24 23.93 6.36
CA LEU A 415 17.75 24.52 5.11
C LEU A 415 18.07 26.01 5.24
N CYS A 416 17.29 26.76 6.02
CA CYS A 416 17.53 28.18 6.31
C CYS A 416 18.72 28.41 7.27
N GLN A 417 19.10 27.41 8.07
CA GLN A 417 20.14 27.53 9.10
C GLN A 417 21.58 27.39 8.58
N LYS A 418 21.81 27.44 7.26
CA LYS A 418 23.15 27.28 6.66
C LYS A 418 24.21 28.26 7.19
N GLN A 419 23.80 29.47 7.58
CA GLN A 419 24.71 30.49 8.12
C GLN A 419 24.81 30.46 9.66
N ARG A 420 23.69 30.34 10.38
CA ARG A 420 23.63 30.45 11.85
C ARG A 420 23.79 29.12 12.59
N GLN A 421 23.50 28.00 11.93
CA GLN A 421 23.60 26.64 12.47
C GLN A 421 22.82 26.46 13.78
N SER A 422 21.69 27.16 13.92
CA SER A 422 20.89 27.15 15.13
C SER A 422 20.23 25.78 15.37
N PRO A 423 20.09 25.35 16.64
CA PRO A 423 19.52 24.06 16.99
C PRO A 423 18.01 23.98 16.73
N LEU A 424 17.57 22.76 16.42
CA LEU A 424 16.17 22.37 16.28
C LEU A 424 15.73 21.57 17.52
N ILE A 425 14.55 21.89 18.07
CA ILE A 425 13.84 21.08 19.05
C ILE A 425 12.63 20.47 18.36
N ILE A 426 12.51 19.15 18.38
CA ILE A 426 11.45 18.42 17.66
C ILE A 426 10.84 17.31 18.53
N SER A 427 9.53 17.15 18.42
CA SER A 427 8.79 16.03 19.03
C SER A 427 9.23 14.69 18.44
N GLU A 428 9.44 13.69 19.30
CA GLU A 428 9.73 12.31 18.90
C GLU A 428 8.55 11.61 18.22
N LEU A 429 7.33 12.17 18.36
CA LEU A 429 6.09 11.58 17.88
C LEU A 429 5.77 11.94 16.41
N ILE A 430 6.69 12.62 15.73
CA ILE A 430 6.61 12.92 14.30
C ILE A 430 7.17 11.72 13.52
N GLY A 431 6.46 11.26 12.48
CA GLY A 431 6.79 10.06 11.72
C GLY A 431 8.19 10.07 11.09
N ASN A 432 8.69 11.23 10.68
CA ASN A 432 10.02 11.40 10.14
C ASN A 432 11.05 11.92 11.16
N ALA A 433 10.80 11.83 12.47
CA ALA A 433 11.75 12.23 13.51
C ALA A 433 13.12 11.55 13.37
N ALA A 434 13.18 10.35 12.78
CA ALA A 434 14.41 9.63 12.45
C ALA A 434 15.32 10.39 11.45
N ASN A 435 14.78 11.32 10.64
CA ASN A 435 15.60 12.17 9.78
C ASN A 435 16.33 13.26 10.59
N PHE A 436 15.86 13.54 11.81
CA PHE A 436 16.34 14.62 12.68
C PHE A 436 17.07 14.09 13.94
N THR A 437 17.88 13.04 13.79
CA THR A 437 18.53 12.30 14.92
C THR A 437 19.35 13.16 15.88
N THR A 438 19.94 14.27 15.42
CA THR A 438 20.72 15.19 16.26
C THR A 438 19.93 16.39 16.76
N ALA A 439 18.63 16.48 16.47
CA ALA A 439 17.75 17.48 17.06
C ALA A 439 17.56 17.21 18.56
N LEU A 440 17.22 18.24 19.32
CA LEU A 440 16.93 18.11 20.74
C LEU A 440 15.50 17.64 20.94
N GLN A 441 15.31 16.74 21.90
CA GLN A 441 14.00 16.29 22.37
C GLN A 441 13.75 16.85 23.76
N GLY A 442 12.49 16.94 24.17
CA GLY A 442 12.09 17.49 25.47
C GLY A 442 11.68 18.96 25.41
N VAL A 443 11.35 19.50 26.58
CA VAL A 443 10.47 20.67 26.73
C VAL A 443 11.27 21.90 27.18
N ALA A 444 11.11 22.37 28.43
CA ALA A 444 11.74 23.61 28.90
C ALA A 444 13.28 23.54 29.00
N ASP A 445 13.84 22.41 29.45
CA ASP A 445 15.29 22.25 29.58
C ASP A 445 16.00 22.17 28.23
N SER A 446 15.29 21.69 27.21
CA SER A 446 15.79 21.63 25.84
C SER A 446 15.89 23.02 25.22
N ILE A 447 14.95 23.93 25.54
CA ILE A 447 15.03 25.36 25.17
C ILE A 447 16.28 25.99 25.79
N TYR A 448 16.50 25.80 27.09
CA TYR A 448 17.69 26.31 27.75
C TYR A 448 18.99 25.77 27.13
N LYS A 449 19.07 24.45 26.92
CA LYS A 449 20.22 23.81 26.27
C LYS A 449 20.45 24.34 24.86
N ALA A 450 19.39 24.53 24.07
CA ALA A 450 19.47 25.06 22.72
C ALA A 450 20.05 26.48 22.68
N LEU A 451 19.56 27.35 23.56
CA LEU A 451 19.97 28.76 23.63
C LEU A 451 21.39 28.95 24.17
N THR A 452 21.85 28.05 25.05
CA THR A 452 23.19 28.09 25.66
C THR A 452 24.22 27.21 24.95
N MET A 453 23.83 26.53 23.87
CA MET A 453 24.67 25.58 23.15
C MET A 453 25.92 26.24 22.57
N SER A 454 27.08 25.59 22.75
CA SER A 454 28.35 26.05 22.18
C SER A 454 28.34 26.00 20.65
N THR A 455 29.09 26.89 20.00
CA THR A 455 29.21 26.93 18.53
C THR A 455 29.68 25.60 17.94
N LYS A 456 30.58 24.88 18.64
CA LYS A 456 31.07 23.56 18.20
C LYS A 456 29.95 22.51 18.20
N GLU A 457 29.12 22.47 19.24
CA GLU A 457 28.00 21.53 19.30
C GLU A 457 26.91 21.89 18.28
N LYS A 458 26.63 23.19 18.08
CA LYS A 458 25.71 23.68 17.04
C LYS A 458 26.14 23.22 15.65
N ALA A 459 27.39 23.46 15.28
CA ALA A 459 27.95 23.06 14.00
C ALA A 459 27.86 21.53 13.78
N PHE A 460 28.22 20.75 14.79
CA PHE A 460 28.14 19.29 14.73
C PHE A 460 26.71 18.80 14.50
N ARG A 461 25.74 19.29 15.28
CA ARG A 461 24.33 18.90 15.14
C ARG A 461 23.77 19.31 13.78
N PHE A 462 24.02 20.57 13.39
CA PHE A 462 23.57 21.12 12.12
C PHE A 462 24.07 20.30 10.93
N GLU A 463 25.36 19.94 10.88
CA GLU A 463 25.93 19.19 9.76
C GLU A 463 25.22 17.85 9.54
N GLN A 464 24.91 17.13 10.62
CA GLN A 464 24.17 15.86 10.53
C GLN A 464 22.72 16.06 10.08
N LEU A 465 22.02 17.06 10.63
CA LEU A 465 20.65 17.39 10.20
C LEU A 465 20.62 17.78 8.73
N TYR A 466 21.52 18.67 8.31
CA TYR A 466 21.57 19.21 6.96
C TYR A 466 21.85 18.09 5.94
N ARG A 467 22.79 17.19 6.24
CA ARG A 467 23.08 16.01 5.40
C ARG A 467 21.83 15.17 5.16
N ASN A 468 21.07 14.84 6.21
CA ASN A 468 19.87 14.02 6.07
C ASN A 468 18.75 14.76 5.33
N VAL A 469 18.51 16.02 5.68
CA VAL A 469 17.45 16.86 5.09
C VAL A 469 17.64 17.03 3.59
N VAL A 470 18.88 17.25 3.12
CA VAL A 470 19.18 17.41 1.69
C VAL A 470 18.91 16.13 0.89
N THR A 471 19.04 14.95 1.50
CA THR A 471 18.73 13.67 0.84
C THR A 471 17.24 13.37 0.73
N CYS A 472 16.39 14.08 1.48
CA CYS A 472 14.94 13.93 1.41
C CYS A 472 14.35 14.99 0.47
N ASN A 473 14.61 14.87 -0.83
CA ASN A 473 14.05 15.79 -1.82
C ASN A 473 12.65 15.32 -2.25
N ILE A 474 11.68 16.23 -2.24
CA ILE A 474 10.32 15.93 -2.68
C ILE A 474 10.24 15.53 -4.17
N ASN A 475 11.21 15.97 -4.98
CA ASN A 475 11.28 15.65 -6.41
C ASN A 475 11.50 14.14 -6.66
N ASP A 476 12.24 13.49 -5.76
CA ASP A 476 12.58 12.07 -5.89
C ASP A 476 11.39 11.19 -5.47
N TRP A 477 10.66 11.60 -4.44
CA TRP A 477 9.52 10.85 -3.87
C TRP A 477 8.51 10.41 -4.93
N GLY A 478 8.01 11.35 -5.75
CA GLY A 478 6.98 11.03 -6.74
C GLY A 478 7.51 10.19 -7.90
N THR A 479 8.78 10.39 -8.26
CA THR A 479 9.44 9.58 -9.30
C THR A 479 9.62 8.13 -8.83
N ILE A 480 10.11 7.93 -7.61
CA ILE A 480 10.29 6.60 -7.01
C ILE A 480 8.95 5.88 -6.90
N PHE A 481 7.91 6.54 -6.39
CA PHE A 481 6.58 5.94 -6.25
C PHE A 481 6.01 5.48 -7.61
N LEU A 482 6.06 6.35 -8.62
CA LEU A 482 5.52 6.02 -9.94
C LEU A 482 6.31 4.93 -10.66
N ASN A 483 7.63 4.91 -10.51
CA ASN A 483 8.47 3.87 -11.11
C ASN A 483 8.17 2.51 -10.48
N GLU A 484 8.07 2.42 -9.15
CA GLU A 484 7.68 1.18 -8.46
C GLU A 484 6.30 0.69 -8.92
N LEU A 485 5.33 1.61 -9.04
CA LEU A 485 3.99 1.27 -9.53
C LEU A 485 4.01 0.73 -10.98
N GLN A 486 4.83 1.34 -11.84
CA GLN A 486 5.00 0.90 -13.23
C GLN A 486 5.68 -0.48 -13.29
N ASP A 487 6.71 -0.72 -12.49
CA ASP A 487 7.41 -2.00 -12.43
C ASP A 487 6.49 -3.13 -11.95
N LEU A 488 5.68 -2.88 -10.91
CA LEU A 488 4.67 -3.81 -10.43
C LEU A 488 3.59 -4.10 -11.49
N SER A 489 3.13 -3.06 -12.19
CA SER A 489 2.14 -3.22 -13.28
C SER A 489 2.69 -4.05 -14.44
N ALA A 490 3.95 -3.83 -14.81
CA ALA A 490 4.63 -4.61 -15.84
C ALA A 490 4.75 -6.07 -15.40
N ALA A 491 5.19 -6.33 -14.16
CA ALA A 491 5.30 -7.68 -13.62
C ALA A 491 3.97 -8.44 -13.66
N ILE A 492 2.86 -7.79 -13.26
CA ILE A 492 1.50 -8.36 -13.32
C ILE A 492 1.10 -8.67 -14.77
N SER A 493 1.43 -7.78 -15.71
CA SER A 493 1.12 -7.97 -17.14
C SER A 493 1.87 -9.14 -17.77
N PHE A 494 3.13 -9.39 -17.37
CA PHE A 494 3.91 -10.54 -17.84
C PHE A 494 3.41 -11.88 -17.27
N THR A 495 2.67 -11.86 -16.17
CA THR A 495 2.10 -13.06 -15.52
C THR A 495 0.63 -13.30 -15.86
N LYS A 496 0.01 -12.49 -16.74
CA LYS A 496 -1.44 -12.60 -17.03
C LYS A 496 -1.74 -13.98 -17.62
N THR A 497 -2.29 -14.85 -16.78
CA THR A 497 -2.67 -16.20 -17.15
C THR A 497 -3.83 -16.11 -18.12
N ILE A 498 -3.64 -16.59 -19.35
CA ILE A 498 -4.65 -16.49 -20.41
C ILE A 498 -5.53 -17.74 -20.44
N HIS A 499 -6.79 -17.60 -20.85
CA HIS A 499 -7.66 -18.77 -20.99
C HIS A 499 -7.11 -19.69 -22.09
N LEU A 500 -7.05 -21.00 -21.82
CA LEU A 500 -6.54 -21.96 -22.81
C LEU A 500 -7.57 -22.19 -23.92
N GLU A 501 -7.26 -21.75 -25.13
CA GLU A 501 -8.08 -22.09 -26.30
C GLU A 501 -7.85 -23.55 -26.72
N SER A 502 -8.93 -24.35 -26.72
CA SER A 502 -8.86 -25.77 -27.09
C SER A 502 -8.31 -26.01 -28.50
N SER A 503 -8.54 -25.08 -29.43
CA SER A 503 -8.02 -25.14 -30.81
C SER A 503 -6.49 -25.09 -30.85
N LEU A 504 -5.87 -24.27 -30.00
CA LEU A 504 -4.42 -24.10 -29.95
C LEU A 504 -3.75 -25.39 -29.47
N ILE A 505 -4.20 -25.93 -28.34
CA ILE A 505 -3.60 -27.15 -27.76
C ILE A 505 -3.81 -28.38 -28.66
N VAL A 506 -5.00 -28.51 -29.28
CA VAL A 506 -5.26 -29.60 -30.24
C VAL A 506 -4.35 -29.48 -31.46
N ALA A 507 -4.15 -28.28 -31.99
CA ALA A 507 -3.29 -28.08 -33.15
C ALA A 507 -1.83 -28.46 -32.87
N GLU A 508 -1.31 -28.13 -31.68
CA GLU A 508 0.04 -28.48 -31.27
C GLU A 508 0.18 -29.97 -30.95
N TYR A 509 -0.80 -30.57 -30.28
CA TYR A 509 -0.83 -32.01 -30.00
C TYR A 509 -0.85 -32.85 -31.29
N CYS A 510 -1.54 -32.40 -32.34
CA CYS A 510 -1.57 -33.11 -33.62
C CYS A 510 -0.25 -33.04 -34.40
N LYS A 511 0.60 -32.03 -34.15
CA LYS A 511 1.92 -31.90 -34.79
C LYS A 511 3.00 -32.70 -34.07
N ALA A 512 2.81 -32.92 -32.78
CA ALA A 512 3.75 -33.57 -31.89
C ALA A 512 3.94 -35.05 -32.26
N LYS A 513 5.19 -35.51 -32.14
CA LYS A 513 5.54 -36.92 -32.33
C LYS A 513 5.44 -37.70 -31.03
N GLU A 514 5.71 -37.05 -29.89
CA GLU A 514 5.66 -37.66 -28.58
C GLU A 514 5.14 -36.64 -27.54
N CYS A 515 4.05 -37.02 -26.87
CA CYS A 515 3.28 -36.16 -25.99
C CYS A 515 3.40 -36.64 -24.55
N LEU A 516 3.71 -35.72 -23.63
CA LEU A 516 3.72 -35.98 -22.19
C LEU A 516 2.59 -35.21 -21.50
N LEU A 517 1.64 -35.94 -20.90
CA LEU A 517 0.52 -35.39 -20.13
C LEU A 517 0.77 -35.59 -18.63
N LEU A 518 0.79 -34.49 -17.89
CA LEU A 518 1.13 -34.43 -16.47
C LEU A 518 -0.06 -33.82 -15.72
N LEU A 519 -0.86 -34.67 -15.06
CA LEU A 519 -2.17 -34.28 -14.57
C LEU A 519 -2.25 -34.47 -13.06
N ASP A 520 -2.60 -33.41 -12.33
CA ASP A 520 -3.11 -33.57 -10.97
C ASP A 520 -4.52 -34.20 -10.98
N TYR A 521 -4.95 -34.78 -9.86
CA TYR A 521 -6.24 -35.48 -9.75
C TYR A 521 -7.33 -34.65 -9.05
N ASP A 522 -7.12 -34.28 -7.79
CA ASP A 522 -8.14 -33.66 -6.92
C ASP A 522 -8.26 -32.16 -7.20
N GLY A 523 -9.43 -31.68 -7.60
CA GLY A 523 -9.61 -30.28 -8.01
C GLY A 523 -9.19 -29.99 -9.45
N THR A 524 -8.48 -30.94 -10.09
CA THR A 524 -8.06 -30.87 -11.49
C THR A 524 -8.91 -31.74 -12.42
N LEU A 525 -9.04 -33.04 -12.14
CA LEU A 525 -9.83 -33.98 -12.96
C LEU A 525 -11.21 -34.30 -12.36
N VAL A 526 -11.33 -34.17 -11.05
CA VAL A 526 -12.57 -34.37 -10.28
C VAL A 526 -12.71 -33.22 -9.29
N ASP A 527 -13.92 -32.71 -9.09
CA ASP A 527 -14.17 -31.65 -8.10
C ASP A 527 -13.79 -32.10 -6.68
N ILE A 528 -13.18 -31.20 -5.90
CA ILE A 528 -12.84 -31.45 -4.50
C ILE A 528 -14.10 -31.77 -3.71
N GLN A 529 -14.13 -32.94 -3.06
CA GLN A 529 -15.25 -33.38 -2.24
C GLN A 529 -14.96 -33.19 -0.75
N PRO A 530 -15.98 -32.86 0.08
CA PRO A 530 -15.83 -32.76 1.54
C PRO A 530 -15.35 -34.07 2.19
N VAL A 531 -15.67 -35.20 1.58
CA VAL A 531 -15.20 -36.53 1.99
C VAL A 531 -14.25 -37.05 0.90
N PRO A 532 -12.95 -37.24 1.19
CA PRO A 532 -11.97 -37.62 0.16
C PRO A 532 -12.30 -38.91 -0.59
N SER A 533 -12.95 -39.89 0.05
CA SER A 533 -13.36 -41.14 -0.61
C SER A 533 -14.50 -40.97 -1.61
N ALA A 534 -15.19 -39.82 -1.63
CA ALA A 534 -16.29 -39.54 -2.56
C ALA A 534 -15.83 -38.98 -3.92
N ALA A 535 -14.56 -38.58 -4.08
CA ALA A 535 -14.01 -38.05 -5.33
C ALA A 535 -13.63 -39.16 -6.33
N THR A 536 -14.46 -40.19 -6.44
CA THR A 536 -14.24 -41.34 -7.34
C THR A 536 -14.26 -40.91 -8.82
N PRO A 537 -13.47 -41.55 -9.70
CA PRO A 537 -13.46 -41.22 -11.13
C PRO A 537 -14.83 -41.44 -11.79
N THR A 538 -15.24 -40.51 -12.65
CA THR A 538 -16.46 -40.71 -13.44
C THR A 538 -16.21 -41.66 -14.61
N ALA A 539 -17.24 -42.37 -15.09
CA ALA A 539 -17.14 -43.23 -16.28
C ALA A 539 -16.63 -42.47 -17.51
N ARG A 540 -16.95 -41.17 -17.62
CA ARG A 540 -16.45 -40.30 -18.67
C ARG A 540 -14.94 -40.07 -18.55
N LEU A 541 -14.44 -39.81 -17.34
CA LEU A 541 -13.00 -39.63 -17.08
C LEU A 541 -12.23 -40.92 -17.40
N LEU A 542 -12.72 -42.07 -16.92
CA LEU A 542 -12.11 -43.38 -17.18
C LEU A 542 -11.94 -43.63 -18.68
N SER A 543 -13.01 -43.46 -19.46
CA SER A 543 -12.97 -43.66 -20.92
C SER A 543 -11.98 -42.73 -21.65
N VAL A 544 -11.81 -41.49 -21.17
CA VAL A 544 -10.84 -40.54 -21.75
C VAL A 544 -9.41 -40.96 -21.41
N LEU A 545 -9.15 -41.33 -20.15
CA LEU A 545 -7.82 -41.78 -19.72
C LEU A 545 -7.39 -43.08 -20.40
N GLU A 546 -8.29 -44.07 -20.52
CA GLU A 546 -8.02 -45.33 -21.24
C GLU A 546 -7.63 -45.09 -22.69
N ARG A 547 -8.32 -44.16 -23.36
CA ARG A 547 -8.04 -43.85 -24.77
C ARG A 547 -6.74 -43.07 -24.96
N LEU A 548 -6.43 -42.14 -24.06
CA LEU A 548 -5.15 -41.41 -24.08
C LEU A 548 -3.97 -42.35 -23.78
N ALA A 549 -4.10 -43.18 -22.74
CA ALA A 549 -3.06 -44.15 -22.36
C ALA A 549 -2.87 -45.25 -23.42
N GLY A 550 -3.91 -45.56 -24.20
CA GLY A 550 -3.83 -46.47 -25.34
C GLY A 550 -3.16 -45.89 -26.59
N ASN A 551 -2.82 -44.59 -26.61
CA ASN A 551 -2.15 -43.96 -27.75
C ASN A 551 -0.62 -44.06 -27.60
N GLU A 552 0.05 -44.73 -28.54
CA GLU A 552 1.51 -44.96 -28.48
C GLU A 552 2.33 -43.68 -28.45
N LYS A 553 1.83 -42.58 -29.02
CA LYS A 553 2.53 -41.28 -28.97
C LYS A 553 2.35 -40.54 -27.64
N THR A 554 1.52 -41.03 -26.73
CA THR A 554 1.11 -40.28 -25.53
C THR A 554 1.51 -41.01 -24.25
N HIS A 555 2.34 -40.36 -23.46
CA HIS A 555 2.70 -40.77 -22.11
C HIS A 555 1.89 -39.95 -21.11
N ILE A 556 1.15 -40.61 -20.23
CA ILE A 556 0.26 -39.95 -19.26
C ILE A 556 0.62 -40.34 -17.83
N PHE A 557 0.78 -39.33 -16.99
CA PHE A 557 1.09 -39.47 -15.57
C PHE A 557 0.11 -38.69 -14.71
N LEU A 558 -0.45 -39.38 -13.70
CA LEU A 558 -1.24 -38.75 -12.66
C LEU A 558 -0.39 -38.46 -11.43
N ILE A 559 -0.33 -37.19 -11.02
CA ILE A 559 0.48 -36.69 -9.92
C ILE A 559 -0.45 -36.24 -8.80
N SER A 560 -0.74 -37.13 -7.85
CA SER A 560 -1.76 -36.93 -6.82
C SER A 560 -1.17 -36.86 -5.41
N GLY A 561 -1.88 -36.18 -4.51
CA GLY A 561 -1.66 -36.25 -3.07
C GLY A 561 -2.21 -37.54 -2.42
N ARG A 562 -2.94 -38.38 -3.16
CA ARG A 562 -3.55 -39.63 -2.66
C ARG A 562 -2.52 -40.73 -2.45
N ASP A 563 -2.87 -41.68 -1.58
CA ASP A 563 -2.08 -42.88 -1.33
C ASP A 563 -2.13 -43.88 -2.51
N GLN A 564 -1.17 -44.81 -2.52
CA GLN A 564 -1.00 -45.82 -3.56
C GLN A 564 -2.23 -46.73 -3.70
N GLN A 565 -2.81 -47.15 -2.57
CA GLN A 565 -3.93 -48.09 -2.54
C GLN A 565 -5.14 -47.49 -3.26
N THR A 566 -5.46 -46.24 -2.95
CA THR A 566 -6.57 -45.52 -3.57
C THR A 566 -6.38 -45.38 -5.08
N LEU A 567 -5.18 -45.01 -5.53
CA LEU A 567 -4.88 -44.85 -6.96
C LEU A 567 -4.95 -46.19 -7.71
N ASP A 568 -4.44 -47.27 -7.12
CA ASP A 568 -4.52 -48.61 -7.71
C ASP A 568 -5.97 -49.11 -7.80
N GLU A 569 -6.78 -48.92 -6.75
CA GLU A 569 -8.19 -49.29 -6.74
C GLU A 569 -8.99 -48.54 -7.80
N TRP A 570 -8.73 -47.24 -7.98
CA TRP A 570 -9.53 -46.37 -8.85
C TRP A 570 -9.13 -46.44 -10.31
N LEU A 571 -7.83 -46.52 -10.59
CA LEU A 571 -7.27 -46.27 -11.92
C LEU A 571 -6.22 -47.31 -12.34
N GLY A 572 -5.80 -48.20 -11.43
CA GLY A 572 -4.76 -49.20 -11.70
C GLY A 572 -5.13 -50.23 -12.77
N HIS A 573 -6.39 -50.31 -13.18
CA HIS A 573 -6.85 -51.15 -14.29
C HIS A 573 -6.54 -50.55 -15.68
N ILE A 574 -6.23 -49.26 -15.77
CA ILE A 574 -5.89 -48.59 -17.03
C ILE A 574 -4.44 -48.92 -17.40
N ALA A 575 -4.28 -49.73 -18.44
CA ALA A 575 -2.96 -50.05 -18.99
C ALA A 575 -2.26 -48.78 -19.50
N ASN A 576 -0.94 -48.71 -19.33
CA ASN A 576 -0.08 -47.60 -19.76
C ASN A 576 -0.25 -46.25 -19.02
N LEU A 577 -0.97 -46.22 -17.90
CA LEU A 577 -1.08 -45.04 -17.04
C LEU A 577 0.01 -45.05 -15.96
N GLY A 578 0.80 -43.99 -15.88
CA GLY A 578 1.78 -43.78 -14.81
C GLY A 578 1.20 -43.02 -13.61
N PHE A 579 1.75 -43.25 -12.43
CA PHE A 579 1.27 -42.63 -11.20
C PHE A 579 2.39 -42.09 -10.33
N SER A 580 2.12 -40.97 -9.67
CA SER A 580 2.90 -40.41 -8.57
C SER A 580 1.96 -40.16 -7.39
N ALA A 581 2.18 -40.87 -6.28
CA ALA A 581 1.35 -40.80 -5.09
C ALA A 581 1.97 -39.90 -4.00
N GLU A 582 1.14 -39.47 -3.07
CA GLU A 582 1.51 -38.72 -1.87
C GLU A 582 2.42 -37.51 -2.16
N HIS A 583 2.06 -36.69 -3.15
CA HIS A 583 2.85 -35.50 -3.55
C HIS A 583 4.27 -35.80 -4.07
N GLY A 584 4.52 -37.02 -4.57
CA GLY A 584 5.79 -37.38 -5.23
C GLY A 584 6.67 -38.36 -4.47
N CYS A 585 6.18 -38.95 -3.38
CA CYS A 585 6.92 -39.93 -2.58
C CYS A 585 7.09 -41.26 -3.30
N PHE A 586 6.07 -41.65 -4.04
CA PHE A 586 6.03 -42.94 -4.72
C PHE A 586 5.75 -42.74 -6.19
N LEU A 587 6.51 -43.42 -7.03
CA LEU A 587 6.35 -43.40 -8.48
C LEU A 587 6.03 -44.82 -8.94
N LYS A 588 5.08 -44.96 -9.85
CA LYS A 588 4.75 -46.20 -10.53
C LYS A 588 4.76 -45.95 -12.03
N MET A 589 5.68 -46.58 -12.71
CA MET A 589 5.73 -46.55 -14.17
C MET A 589 4.64 -47.44 -14.77
N PRO A 590 4.17 -47.16 -16.00
CA PRO A 590 3.33 -48.05 -16.78
C PRO A 590 3.71 -49.53 -16.69
N GLY A 591 2.86 -50.34 -16.04
CA GLY A 591 3.07 -51.79 -15.92
C GLY A 591 4.09 -52.25 -14.86
N GLU A 592 4.65 -51.34 -14.07
CA GLU A 592 5.62 -51.64 -13.01
C GLU A 592 5.01 -51.59 -11.59
N LEU A 593 5.82 -51.93 -10.59
CA LEU A 593 5.46 -51.80 -9.17
C LEU A 593 5.76 -50.38 -8.65
N TRP A 594 5.12 -50.01 -7.54
CA TRP A 594 5.43 -48.76 -6.85
C TRP A 594 6.86 -48.74 -6.32
N VAL A 595 7.59 -47.67 -6.62
CA VAL A 595 8.95 -47.41 -6.14
C VAL A 595 8.92 -46.25 -5.15
N ASN A 596 9.38 -46.51 -3.92
CA ASN A 596 9.58 -45.48 -2.92
C ASN A 596 10.80 -44.63 -3.29
N GLN A 597 10.57 -43.35 -3.56
CA GLN A 597 11.61 -42.41 -3.97
C GLN A 597 12.46 -41.91 -2.79
N LEU A 598 12.12 -42.31 -1.56
CA LEU A 598 12.61 -41.74 -0.31
C LEU A 598 13.26 -42.76 0.62
N GLU A 599 13.51 -43.99 0.15
CA GLU A 599 14.09 -45.08 0.97
C GLU A 599 15.46 -44.72 1.61
N GLU A 600 16.18 -43.72 1.07
CA GLU A 600 17.49 -43.28 1.56
C GLU A 600 17.46 -41.95 2.36
N LEU A 601 16.30 -41.35 2.60
CA LEU A 601 16.22 -40.06 3.32
C LEU A 601 16.32 -40.21 4.83
N ASP A 602 17.17 -39.38 5.44
CA ASP A 602 17.23 -39.27 6.90
C ASP A 602 15.92 -38.66 7.44
N ILE A 603 15.23 -39.42 8.28
CA ILE A 603 13.98 -39.02 8.95
C ILE A 603 14.21 -38.57 10.40
N SER A 604 15.46 -38.50 10.87
CA SER A 604 15.82 -38.12 12.25
C SER A 604 15.28 -36.73 12.65
N TRP A 605 15.19 -35.81 11.69
CA TRP A 605 14.66 -34.46 11.89
C TRP A 605 13.21 -34.44 12.36
N LYS A 606 12.42 -35.49 12.08
CA LYS A 606 11.03 -35.56 12.50
C LYS A 606 10.88 -35.51 14.01
N THR A 607 11.83 -36.08 14.76
CA THR A 607 11.82 -36.04 16.22
C THR A 607 12.01 -34.61 16.75
N ASP A 608 12.92 -33.85 16.15
CA ASP A 608 13.15 -32.44 16.53
C ASP A 608 11.90 -31.60 16.23
N ILE A 609 11.32 -31.74 15.04
CA ILE A 609 10.12 -30.98 14.62
C ILE A 609 8.89 -31.38 15.45
N LEU A 610 8.76 -32.67 15.78
CA LEU A 610 7.68 -33.15 16.65
C LEU A 610 7.74 -32.47 18.01
N SER A 611 8.93 -32.34 18.61
CA SER A 611 9.09 -31.68 19.92
C SER A 611 8.66 -30.20 19.89
N VAL A 612 8.90 -29.50 18.77
CA VAL A 612 8.45 -28.11 18.57
C VAL A 612 6.93 -28.07 18.44
N PHE A 613 6.34 -28.94 17.62
CA PHE A 613 4.90 -29.01 17.47
C PHE A 613 4.19 -29.38 18.78
N GLU A 614 4.72 -30.33 19.55
CA GLU A 614 4.23 -30.69 20.88
C GLU A 614 4.28 -29.49 21.84
N TYR A 615 5.41 -28.77 21.88
CA TYR A 615 5.56 -27.57 22.72
C TYR A 615 4.47 -26.51 22.44
N TYR A 616 4.18 -26.22 21.17
CA TYR A 616 3.12 -25.25 20.83
C TYR A 616 1.71 -25.84 21.00
N THR A 617 1.53 -27.13 20.77
CA THR A 617 0.25 -27.84 20.98
C THR A 617 -0.14 -27.84 22.46
N GLU A 618 0.78 -28.18 23.37
CA GLU A 618 0.53 -28.18 24.83
C GLU A 618 0.19 -26.80 25.39
N ARG A 619 0.74 -25.75 24.79
CA ARG A 619 0.53 -24.35 25.18
C ARG A 619 -0.70 -23.71 24.55
N THR A 620 -1.45 -24.47 23.73
CA THR A 620 -2.66 -24.02 23.06
C THR A 620 -3.86 -24.79 23.63
N PRO A 621 -4.80 -24.16 24.36
CA PRO A 621 -5.90 -24.87 24.99
C PRO A 621 -6.77 -25.66 23.99
N ALA A 622 -6.88 -26.99 24.20
CA ALA A 622 -7.89 -27.95 23.71
C ALA A 622 -8.29 -27.98 22.21
N GLN A 623 -7.55 -27.36 21.29
CA GLN A 623 -7.99 -27.19 19.88
C GLN A 623 -6.87 -27.35 18.83
N ALA A 624 -5.72 -27.89 19.21
CA ALA A 624 -4.66 -28.29 18.29
C ALA A 624 -4.72 -29.81 18.11
N ILE A 625 -4.92 -30.28 16.89
CA ILE A 625 -4.84 -31.70 16.55
C ILE A 625 -3.45 -31.91 15.95
N LEU A 626 -2.57 -32.49 16.76
CA LEU A 626 -1.33 -33.09 16.27
C LEU A 626 -1.70 -34.46 15.69
N ASP A 627 -1.66 -34.58 14.36
CA ASP A 627 -2.07 -35.82 13.71
C ASP A 627 -0.91 -36.83 13.70
N TYR A 628 -0.83 -37.63 14.76
CA TYR A 628 0.17 -38.68 14.93
C TYR A 628 0.15 -39.73 13.79
N LEU A 629 -0.93 -39.80 13.00
CA LEU A 629 -1.02 -40.69 11.84
C LEU A 629 0.06 -40.37 10.78
N ALA A 630 0.51 -39.12 10.65
CA ALA A 630 1.58 -38.74 9.71
C ALA A 630 2.95 -39.33 10.10
N PHE A 631 3.22 -39.46 11.40
CA PHE A 631 4.45 -40.05 11.91
C PHE A 631 4.49 -41.57 11.70
N SER A 632 3.33 -42.25 11.78
CA SER A 632 3.21 -43.71 11.68
C SER A 632 2.89 -44.27 10.29
N SER A 633 2.46 -43.43 9.34
CA SER A 633 2.03 -43.86 7.98
C SER A 633 3.12 -43.87 6.91
N GLY A 634 4.37 -43.55 7.24
CA GLY A 634 5.45 -43.51 6.24
C GLY A 634 5.46 -42.27 5.34
N ARG A 635 4.56 -41.30 5.55
CA ARG A 635 4.56 -40.00 4.85
C ARG A 635 5.82 -39.21 5.19
N PRO A 636 6.45 -38.47 4.27
CA PRO A 636 7.72 -37.78 4.55
C PRO A 636 7.56 -36.46 5.29
N GLY A 637 6.37 -35.84 5.29
CA GLY A 637 6.12 -34.59 6.01
C GLY A 637 5.58 -34.80 7.43
N LEU A 638 5.71 -33.77 8.27
CA LEU A 638 4.98 -33.61 9.53
C LEU A 638 4.14 -32.35 9.44
N TRP A 639 2.89 -32.40 9.90
CA TRP A 639 2.07 -31.20 10.00
C TRP A 639 1.34 -31.14 11.34
N VAL A 640 0.99 -29.93 11.73
CA VAL A 640 0.12 -29.65 12.87
C VAL A 640 -1.04 -28.78 12.40
N THR A 641 -2.25 -29.06 12.89
CA THR A 641 -3.48 -28.36 12.51
C THR A 641 -4.13 -27.73 13.73
N TRP A 642 -4.64 -26.51 13.60
CA TRP A 642 -5.35 -25.79 14.68
C TRP A 642 -6.78 -25.44 14.27
N ASP A 643 -7.77 -25.66 15.16
CA ASP A 643 -9.20 -25.80 14.81
C ASP A 643 -10.09 -24.56 15.11
N ASP A 644 -10.32 -23.65 14.14
CA ASP A 644 -10.86 -22.24 14.20
C ASP A 644 -11.14 -21.47 15.54
N VAL A 645 -10.21 -20.57 15.94
CA VAL A 645 -10.45 -19.30 16.69
C VAL A 645 -9.32 -18.28 16.36
N VAL A 646 -9.66 -17.09 15.85
CA VAL A 646 -8.80 -16.27 14.96
C VAL A 646 -7.71 -15.41 15.63
N THR A 647 -7.75 -15.09 16.93
CA THR A 647 -6.84 -14.06 17.51
C THR A 647 -5.60 -14.57 18.26
N LEU A 648 -5.68 -15.67 19.02
CA LEU A 648 -4.52 -16.21 19.74
C LEU A 648 -3.55 -16.96 18.80
N ARG A 649 -4.05 -17.36 17.62
CA ARG A 649 -3.42 -18.35 16.75
C ARG A 649 -2.48 -17.80 15.70
N SER A 650 -2.75 -16.62 15.12
CA SER A 650 -1.79 -16.01 14.18
C SER A 650 -0.46 -15.77 14.88
N TRP A 651 -0.51 -15.37 16.16
CA TRP A 651 0.69 -15.18 16.96
C TRP A 651 1.37 -16.50 17.30
N GLN A 652 0.67 -17.50 17.86
CA GLN A 652 1.31 -18.79 18.18
C GLN A 652 1.79 -19.57 16.95
N ALA A 653 1.07 -19.53 15.83
CA ALA A 653 1.50 -20.15 14.58
C ALA A 653 2.73 -19.44 14.00
N ASN A 654 2.80 -18.10 14.09
CA ASN A 654 3.99 -17.36 13.68
C ASN A 654 5.19 -17.59 14.62
N GLU A 655 4.97 -17.69 15.93
CA GLU A 655 6.03 -18.07 16.87
C GLU A 655 6.52 -19.50 16.62
N CYS A 656 5.60 -20.43 16.31
CA CYS A 656 5.92 -21.80 15.89
C CYS A 656 6.73 -21.79 14.60
N LEU A 657 6.28 -21.04 13.59
CA LEU A 657 7.00 -20.84 12.33
C LEU A 657 8.42 -20.30 12.57
N ASN A 658 8.57 -19.23 13.35
CA ASN A 658 9.88 -18.64 13.67
C ASN A 658 10.80 -19.64 14.39
N HIS A 659 10.24 -20.44 15.31
CA HIS A 659 10.98 -21.48 16.03
C HIS A 659 11.44 -22.59 15.07
N LEU A 660 10.54 -23.06 14.19
CA LEU A 660 10.89 -24.04 13.17
C LEU A 660 11.94 -23.48 12.20
N GLU A 661 11.77 -22.26 11.70
CA GLU A 661 12.73 -21.59 10.81
C GLU A 661 14.12 -21.50 11.44
N SER A 662 14.20 -21.18 12.73
CA SER A 662 15.45 -21.17 13.50
C SER A 662 16.05 -22.57 13.65
N LEU A 663 15.22 -23.59 13.89
CA LEU A 663 15.65 -24.97 14.09
C LEU A 663 16.12 -25.65 12.80
N ILE A 664 15.50 -25.30 11.66
CA ILE A 664 15.92 -25.77 10.33
C ILE A 664 16.94 -24.86 9.66
N ALA A 665 17.30 -23.72 10.27
CA ALA A 665 18.32 -22.83 9.75
C ALA A 665 19.67 -23.56 9.63
N GLY A 666 20.12 -23.78 8.39
CA GLY A 666 21.32 -24.58 8.07
C GLY A 666 21.04 -26.04 7.71
N LYS A 667 19.85 -26.57 8.00
CA LYS A 667 19.36 -27.88 7.49
C LYS A 667 18.69 -27.66 6.13
N GLY A 668 19.51 -27.42 5.10
CA GLY A 668 19.08 -26.99 3.76
C GLY A 668 18.12 -27.93 3.01
N GLU A 669 17.84 -29.11 3.55
CA GLU A 669 17.04 -30.18 2.96
C GLU A 669 15.54 -30.10 3.32
N LEU A 670 15.14 -29.26 4.28
CA LEU A 670 13.74 -29.13 4.73
C LEU A 670 13.12 -27.78 4.31
N GLU A 671 11.81 -27.77 4.11
CA GLU A 671 10.99 -26.58 3.91
C GLU A 671 9.78 -26.58 4.84
N ILE A 672 9.33 -25.37 5.19
CA ILE A 672 8.12 -25.14 6.01
C ILE A 672 7.07 -24.51 5.12
N LEU A 673 5.88 -25.09 5.12
CA LEU A 673 4.72 -24.66 4.34
C LEU A 673 3.61 -24.21 5.30
N PRO A 674 3.36 -22.90 5.41
CA PRO A 674 2.17 -22.40 6.08
C PRO A 674 0.95 -22.61 5.17
N GLY A 675 -0.02 -23.39 5.63
CA GLY A 675 -1.31 -23.57 4.98
C GLY A 675 -2.45 -22.87 5.74
N LYS A 676 -3.68 -22.97 5.20
CA LYS A 676 -4.84 -22.20 5.72
C LYS A 676 -5.19 -22.50 7.18
N LYS A 677 -4.91 -23.71 7.66
CA LYS A 677 -5.18 -24.16 9.04
C LYS A 677 -4.08 -25.07 9.61
N ASN A 678 -3.00 -25.26 8.87
CA ASN A 678 -1.92 -26.17 9.22
C ASN A 678 -0.55 -25.53 8.96
N LEU A 679 0.46 -26.03 9.66
CA LEU A 679 1.86 -25.77 9.38
C LEU A 679 2.50 -27.11 9.08
N GLU A 680 3.08 -27.25 7.89
CA GLU A 680 3.70 -28.49 7.43
C GLU A 680 5.21 -28.30 7.27
N VAL A 681 6.00 -29.29 7.71
CA VAL A 681 7.43 -29.38 7.47
C VAL A 681 7.68 -30.63 6.65
N ARG A 682 8.37 -30.49 5.51
CA ARG A 682 8.69 -31.61 4.62
C ARG A 682 10.07 -31.47 3.99
N PRO A 683 10.68 -32.56 3.48
CA PRO A 683 11.90 -32.45 2.68
C PRO A 683 11.64 -31.72 1.36
N LYS A 684 12.53 -30.80 0.97
CA LYS A 684 12.48 -30.06 -0.31
C LYS A 684 12.51 -30.98 -1.54
N LEU A 685 13.05 -32.19 -1.38
CA LEU A 685 13.10 -33.20 -2.42
C LEU A 685 11.73 -33.85 -2.71
N VAL A 686 10.74 -33.65 -1.82
CA VAL A 686 9.37 -34.15 -1.94
C VAL A 686 8.46 -33.01 -2.37
N ASN A 687 8.44 -32.71 -3.66
CA ASN A 687 7.41 -31.87 -4.25
C ASN A 687 7.06 -32.35 -5.67
N LYS A 688 5.87 -31.97 -6.14
CA LYS A 688 5.40 -32.33 -7.49
C LYS A 688 6.36 -31.82 -8.58
N GLY A 689 7.04 -30.70 -8.37
CA GLY A 689 8.03 -30.16 -9.30
C GLY A 689 9.24 -31.08 -9.57
N GLN A 690 9.70 -31.84 -8.57
CA GLN A 690 10.78 -32.83 -8.74
C GLN A 690 10.30 -34.03 -9.56
N VAL A 691 9.05 -34.47 -9.38
CA VAL A 691 8.44 -35.53 -10.20
C VAL A 691 8.43 -35.11 -11.66
N ILE A 692 7.98 -33.89 -11.95
CA ILE A 692 7.99 -33.32 -13.31
C ILE A 692 9.41 -33.32 -13.88
N SER A 693 10.40 -32.85 -13.11
CA SER A 693 11.80 -32.82 -13.56
C SER A 693 12.32 -34.21 -13.94
N ARG A 694 11.96 -35.26 -13.19
CA ARG A 694 12.37 -36.64 -13.47
C ARG A 694 11.66 -37.19 -14.69
N LEU A 695 10.34 -37.00 -14.78
CA LEU A 695 9.56 -37.47 -15.93
C LEU A 695 10.05 -36.80 -17.23
N CYS A 696 10.32 -35.50 -17.23
CA CYS A 696 10.92 -34.83 -18.40
C CYS A 696 12.32 -35.35 -18.76
N GLN A 697 13.10 -35.86 -17.80
CA GLN A 697 14.39 -36.50 -18.08
C GLN A 697 14.25 -37.92 -18.62
N MET A 698 13.21 -38.64 -18.20
CA MET A 698 12.91 -40.00 -18.67
C MET A 698 12.29 -40.02 -20.07
N TYR A 699 11.56 -38.96 -20.43
CA TYR A 699 10.94 -38.75 -21.74
C TYR A 699 11.57 -37.53 -22.44
N PRO A 700 12.87 -37.55 -22.78
CA PRO A 700 13.56 -36.40 -23.36
C PRO A 700 13.12 -36.07 -24.79
N GLU A 701 12.50 -37.04 -25.49
CA GLU A 701 12.04 -36.91 -26.88
C GLU A 701 10.62 -36.32 -26.98
N SER A 702 9.93 -36.11 -25.86
CA SER A 702 8.61 -35.48 -25.82
C SER A 702 8.66 -34.03 -26.32
N ASP A 703 8.07 -33.79 -27.49
CA ASP A 703 8.00 -32.48 -28.15
C ASP A 703 6.70 -31.70 -27.81
N PHE A 704 5.79 -32.32 -27.05
CA PHE A 704 4.60 -31.70 -26.48
C PHE A 704 4.47 -32.03 -24.98
N ILE A 705 4.22 -31.01 -24.16
CA ILE A 705 3.95 -31.21 -22.73
C ILE A 705 2.68 -30.45 -22.32
N PHE A 706 1.72 -31.17 -21.74
CA PHE A 706 0.54 -30.57 -21.11
C PHE A 706 0.51 -30.89 -19.62
N CYS A 707 0.66 -29.86 -18.79
CA CYS A 707 0.70 -29.96 -17.34
C CYS A 707 -0.47 -29.19 -16.73
N VAL A 708 -1.29 -29.86 -15.92
CA VAL A 708 -2.51 -29.29 -15.34
C VAL A 708 -2.56 -29.53 -13.83
N GLY A 709 -2.89 -28.48 -13.07
CA GLY A 709 -3.09 -28.52 -11.62
C GLY A 709 -4.03 -27.42 -11.14
N ASP A 710 -4.48 -27.45 -9.89
CA ASP A 710 -5.45 -26.49 -9.34
C ASP A 710 -4.95 -25.78 -8.08
N ASP A 711 -4.02 -26.36 -7.32
CA ASP A 711 -3.69 -25.93 -5.97
C ASP A 711 -2.31 -25.23 -5.84
N ARG A 712 -1.92 -24.90 -4.60
CA ARG A 712 -0.63 -24.24 -4.32
C ARG A 712 0.56 -25.19 -4.50
N THR A 713 0.36 -26.49 -4.30
CA THR A 713 1.42 -27.51 -4.47
C THR A 713 1.75 -27.73 -5.95
N ASP A 714 0.79 -27.47 -6.84
CA ASP A 714 0.95 -27.56 -8.29
C ASP A 714 1.82 -26.46 -8.89
N GLU A 715 1.97 -25.32 -8.20
CA GLU A 715 2.85 -24.23 -8.62
C GLU A 715 4.31 -24.66 -8.78
N ASP A 716 4.75 -25.67 -7.99
CA ASP A 716 6.07 -26.26 -8.13
C ASP A 716 6.24 -26.98 -9.48
N MET A 717 5.17 -27.56 -10.04
CA MET A 717 5.18 -28.17 -11.38
C MET A 717 5.40 -27.10 -12.45
N PHE A 718 4.63 -26.02 -12.41
CA PHE A 718 4.71 -24.92 -13.39
C PHE A 718 6.06 -24.21 -13.32
N LYS A 719 6.57 -23.97 -12.11
CA LYS A 719 7.89 -23.38 -11.88
C LYS A 719 9.01 -24.26 -12.42
N CYS A 720 8.90 -25.58 -12.29
CA CYS A 720 9.88 -26.52 -12.83
C CYS A 720 9.92 -26.46 -14.36
N LEU A 721 8.76 -26.55 -15.02
CA LEU A 721 8.65 -26.44 -16.48
C LEU A 721 9.24 -25.13 -17.01
N LYS A 722 8.99 -24.01 -16.31
CA LYS A 722 9.57 -22.71 -16.67
C LYS A 722 11.10 -22.67 -16.57
N LYS A 723 11.70 -23.39 -15.60
CA LYS A 723 13.16 -23.46 -15.39
C LYS A 723 13.87 -24.36 -16.38
N LEU A 724 13.24 -25.45 -16.81
CA LEU A 724 13.77 -26.38 -17.82
C LEU A 724 13.87 -25.73 -19.22
N GLY A 725 13.40 -24.48 -19.36
CA GLY A 725 13.37 -23.71 -20.60
C GLY A 725 14.73 -23.36 -21.20
N LYS A 726 15.34 -24.30 -21.96
CA LYS A 726 16.31 -23.95 -23.01
C LYS A 726 16.56 -24.97 -24.13
N HIS A 727 15.87 -26.11 -24.20
CA HIS A 727 16.10 -27.06 -25.30
C HIS A 727 14.89 -27.54 -26.13
N ALA A 728 13.61 -27.25 -25.80
CA ALA A 728 12.54 -27.94 -26.52
C ALA A 728 11.12 -27.33 -26.54
N TYR A 729 10.85 -26.00 -26.57
CA TYR A 729 9.45 -25.56 -26.31
C TYR A 729 8.89 -24.41 -27.15
N ASP A 730 8.32 -24.74 -28.32
CA ASP A 730 7.17 -24.01 -28.89
C ASP A 730 5.82 -24.57 -28.37
N SER A 731 5.77 -25.82 -27.87
CA SER A 731 4.53 -26.57 -27.59
C SER A 731 4.38 -27.08 -26.14
N THR A 732 4.67 -26.23 -25.13
CA THR A 732 4.34 -26.50 -23.71
C THR A 732 3.11 -25.73 -23.24
N PHE A 733 2.24 -26.44 -22.54
CA PHE A 733 1.01 -25.92 -21.96
C PHE A 733 0.99 -26.18 -20.44
N SER A 734 1.37 -25.18 -19.64
CA SER A 734 1.16 -25.19 -18.19
C SER A 734 -0.17 -24.51 -17.87
N CYS A 735 -1.07 -25.21 -17.20
CA CYS A 735 -2.44 -24.77 -16.98
C CYS A 735 -2.88 -24.91 -15.52
N THR A 736 -3.36 -23.81 -14.94
CA THR A 736 -4.06 -23.86 -13.64
C THR A 736 -5.56 -24.08 -13.85
N VAL A 737 -6.24 -24.74 -12.91
CA VAL A 737 -7.70 -24.91 -12.90
C VAL A 737 -8.34 -23.96 -11.88
N GLY A 738 -9.44 -23.31 -12.27
CA GLY A 738 -10.16 -22.34 -11.46
C GLY A 738 -9.70 -20.89 -11.65
N ALA A 739 -10.42 -19.94 -11.04
CA ALA A 739 -10.14 -18.52 -11.17
C ALA A 739 -8.91 -18.11 -10.34
N LYS A 740 -7.70 -18.16 -10.93
CA LYS A 740 -6.47 -17.61 -10.32
C LYS A 740 -5.63 -16.79 -11.32
N PRO A 741 -6.16 -15.70 -11.89
CA PRO A 741 -5.48 -15.00 -13.00
C PRO A 741 -4.17 -14.29 -12.64
N ASN A 742 -3.82 -14.11 -11.35
CA ASN A 742 -2.71 -13.25 -10.93
C ASN A 742 -1.71 -13.87 -9.93
N SER A 743 -1.86 -15.13 -9.51
CA SER A 743 -1.02 -15.75 -8.47
C SER A 743 -0.33 -17.06 -8.90
N THR A 744 -0.46 -17.45 -10.17
CA THR A 744 0.09 -18.70 -10.72
C THR A 744 1.28 -18.48 -11.65
N GLN A 745 2.20 -19.45 -11.67
CA GLN A 745 3.28 -19.57 -12.66
C GLN A 745 2.80 -20.27 -13.95
N ALA A 746 1.57 -20.79 -13.98
CA ALA A 746 0.98 -21.35 -15.18
C ALA A 746 0.79 -20.28 -16.25
N LYS A 747 1.01 -20.66 -17.52
CA LYS A 747 0.80 -19.77 -18.67
C LYS A 747 -0.68 -19.63 -19.01
N TYR A 748 -1.44 -20.70 -18.78
CA TYR A 748 -2.85 -20.78 -19.13
C TYR A 748 -3.75 -21.10 -17.93
N PHE A 749 -5.05 -20.84 -18.05
CA PHE A 749 -6.05 -21.33 -17.11
C PHE A 749 -7.24 -21.99 -17.81
N LEU A 750 -7.84 -22.95 -17.12
CA LEU A 750 -9.13 -23.57 -17.42
C LEU A 750 -10.07 -23.33 -16.22
N ARG A 751 -11.36 -23.14 -16.46
CA ARG A 751 -12.31 -22.63 -15.45
C ARG A 751 -12.75 -23.70 -14.45
N SER A 752 -12.73 -24.96 -14.84
CA SER A 752 -13.20 -26.07 -14.00
C SER A 752 -12.65 -27.42 -14.44
N PRO A 753 -12.73 -28.46 -13.58
CA PRO A 753 -12.37 -29.82 -13.95
C PRO A 753 -13.10 -30.35 -15.19
N ASN A 754 -14.36 -29.93 -15.38
CA ASN A 754 -15.10 -30.30 -16.58
C ASN A 754 -14.50 -29.70 -17.86
N GLU A 755 -13.89 -28.51 -17.78
CA GLU A 755 -13.21 -27.91 -18.93
C GLU A 755 -11.88 -28.62 -19.23
N VAL A 756 -11.15 -29.04 -18.20
CA VAL A 756 -9.98 -29.94 -18.35
C VAL A 756 -10.39 -31.22 -19.06
N LEU A 757 -11.46 -31.86 -18.60
CA LEU A 757 -11.97 -33.10 -19.20
C LEU A 757 -12.41 -32.90 -20.66
N ASN A 758 -12.99 -31.74 -21.01
CA ASN A 758 -13.32 -31.40 -22.40
C ASN A 758 -12.06 -31.31 -23.27
N VAL A 759 -11.00 -30.66 -22.78
CA VAL A 759 -9.72 -30.57 -23.50
C VAL A 759 -9.11 -31.96 -23.68
N LEU A 760 -8.99 -32.76 -22.61
CA LEU A 760 -8.47 -34.12 -22.68
C LEU A 760 -9.28 -35.01 -23.63
N GLN A 761 -10.61 -34.86 -23.63
CA GLN A 761 -11.47 -35.56 -24.57
C GLN A 761 -11.19 -35.15 -26.02
N LEU A 762 -10.95 -33.86 -26.30
CA LEU A 762 -10.57 -33.45 -27.65
C LEU A 762 -9.24 -34.07 -28.09
N LEU A 763 -8.26 -34.18 -27.19
CA LEU A 763 -6.97 -34.84 -27.47
C LEU A 763 -7.14 -36.34 -27.70
N ALA A 764 -7.94 -37.02 -26.88
CA ALA A 764 -8.15 -38.46 -26.94
C ALA A 764 -8.81 -38.92 -28.25
N PHE A 765 -9.63 -38.05 -28.87
CA PHE A 765 -10.38 -38.35 -30.09
C PHE A 765 -9.66 -37.91 -31.37
N GLN A 766 -8.43 -37.40 -31.29
CA GLN A 766 -7.61 -37.16 -32.48
C GLN A 766 -7.14 -38.48 -33.11
N PRO A 767 -6.97 -38.53 -34.44
CA PRO A 767 -6.38 -39.70 -35.11
C PRO A 767 -4.94 -39.93 -34.61
N ASN A 768 -4.58 -41.20 -34.48
CA ASN A 768 -3.23 -41.62 -34.07
C ASN A 768 -2.18 -41.11 -35.06
#